data_AF-A0A1X7CLC9-F1
#
_entry.id   AF-A0A1X7CLC9-F1
#
_cell.length_a   1.000
_cell.length_b   1.000
_cell.length_c   1.000
_cell.angle_alpha   90.00
_cell.angle_beta   90.00
_cell.angle_gamma   90.00
#
_symmetry.space_group_name_H-M   'P 1'
#
loop_
_entity.id
_entity.type
_entity.pdbx_description
1 polymer ?
#
loop_
_entity_poly.entity_id
_entity_poly.type
_entity_poly.pdbx_seq_one_letter_code
_entity_poly.pdbx_strand_id
1 'polypeptide(L)'
;MNVASSVAKAAPKGGLSPCSTRVMNLARFVTQAMRREPRGIALVWADKTWTWEEFEARIDAMAAALQQRFGVAKGDRILVQSQNCNQMFESMFACFRIGAVWVPTNFRQTPEEVAYLAKASGATGMICNASFPDHARVARETNAEIGFVVAIGEADFGPSYDAIVEEFYGRKPIEARVERDDPCWFFFTSGTTGRPKAAVLTHGQMAFVVNNHLCDLMPGVTSADAALVVAPLSHGAGVHQLTQVAHGVKTILLPTEKFDIETAWALIETWRVSTMFTVPTILKLLVEHPAAGKYDHSSLRYVIYAGAPMYREDQKRAMKTLGPVIVQYFGLGEVTGAITVLPPGLHSAEDGEGVKIGTCGIERTGMQVSIQNDVGDELGPYETGEICCIGPAVFAGYYDNPVANEKAFRNGWFRTGDLGHMDDQGFLYITGRASDMYISGGSNVYPREIEEKLLTHPDISEAAVLGMPDPLWGEVGYAVCVAKPGAQVTEKEMFAFVDGKMSRYKMPKRFIFWDALPKSAYGKITKKMIREELQARGELDRKPANDGPALRRLEHPGPPAPVRREAVRTELKPVAGVLRPGEVFLAGIARVFAEAGCKGGFVTVEGGACDPFRYVLPAFSPDAAHAAWYSATFAPAAGGRFQTATVIFGERDGAPFLHCHGIWDTGEDTLRMGHVLPFDSVVSQPVAVKGHGSVTATFDSVPDPETNFTLFSVKGRGEEGNGILLRVRPNEDVATAIEEVCRTHGIESARVYGIGSINEPVFEDGCRIVCLATEIAIESGSLEKTPEGLRTSLDAAVVDTDGVIYHGGLARGDNPVGVTFELVIVENRES
;
A
#
# COMPACT_ATOMS: atom_id res chain seq x y z
N MET A 1 0.91 46.37 10.58
CA MET A 1 0.96 47.33 9.46
C MET A 1 0.61 46.57 8.18
N ASN A 2 -0.51 46.96 7.56
CA ASN A 2 -0.85 46.82 6.13
C ASN A 2 0.34 47.22 5.24
N VAL A 3 0.56 46.82 3.97
CA VAL A 3 -0.20 46.13 2.90
C VAL A 3 0.79 45.87 1.75
N ALA A 4 0.60 44.79 0.98
CA ALA A 4 0.72 44.76 -0.50
C ALA A 4 0.27 43.36 -0.98
N SER A 5 -1.03 43.08 -1.14
CA SER A 5 -1.85 43.37 -2.33
C SER A 5 -1.20 42.92 -3.65
N SER A 6 -1.24 41.62 -3.96
CA SER A 6 -1.23 41.20 -5.36
C SER A 6 -2.62 41.47 -5.92
N VAL A 7 -2.69 42.50 -6.76
CA VAL A 7 -3.89 42.95 -7.46
C VAL A 7 -4.50 41.79 -8.25
N ALA A 8 -5.54 41.16 -7.72
CA ALA A 8 -6.50 40.46 -8.56
C ALA A 8 -7.06 41.52 -9.50
N LYS A 9 -6.69 41.49 -10.78
CA LYS A 9 -7.39 42.28 -11.79
C LYS A 9 -8.87 41.96 -11.63
N ALA A 10 -9.65 42.97 -11.25
CA ALA A 10 -11.08 42.83 -11.08
C ALA A 10 -11.66 42.17 -12.34
N ALA A 11 -12.52 41.18 -12.15
CA ALA A 11 -13.31 40.59 -13.23
C ALA A 11 -13.86 41.71 -14.14
N PRO A 12 -13.99 41.47 -15.47
CA PRO A 12 -14.48 42.48 -16.39
C PRO A 12 -15.73 43.18 -15.83
N LYS A 13 -15.83 44.50 -16.02
CA LYS A 13 -16.94 45.32 -15.51
C LYS A 13 -18.28 44.61 -15.77
N GLY A 14 -18.97 44.26 -14.69
CA GLY A 14 -20.23 43.50 -14.72
C GLY A 14 -20.16 42.13 -14.06
N GLY A 15 -18.97 41.55 -13.85
CA GLY A 15 -18.81 40.29 -13.10
C GLY A 15 -19.72 39.16 -13.61
N LEU A 16 -19.96 39.13 -14.93
CA LEU A 16 -21.04 38.35 -15.51
C LEU A 16 -20.73 36.85 -15.41
N SER A 17 -21.55 36.15 -14.64
CA SER A 17 -21.70 34.69 -14.79
C SER A 17 -22.39 34.38 -16.13
N PRO A 18 -22.16 33.21 -16.73
CA PRO A 18 -22.88 32.80 -17.93
C PRO A 18 -24.39 32.96 -17.72
N CYS A 19 -25.09 33.54 -18.70
CA CYS A 19 -26.55 33.66 -18.65
C CYS A 19 -27.27 32.30 -18.70
N SER A 20 -26.54 31.25 -19.08
CA SER A 20 -26.97 29.86 -19.00
C SER A 20 -25.76 28.94 -18.89
N THR A 21 -25.89 27.89 -18.09
CA THR A 21 -24.96 26.73 -18.05
C THR A 21 -25.56 25.52 -18.75
N ARG A 22 -26.66 25.69 -19.49
CA ARG A 22 -27.42 24.58 -20.06
C ARG A 22 -26.61 23.88 -21.14
N VAL A 23 -26.58 22.55 -21.08
CA VAL A 23 -25.88 21.70 -22.05
C VAL A 23 -26.82 20.67 -22.64
N MET A 24 -26.32 19.95 -23.64
CA MET A 24 -27.03 18.81 -24.20
C MET A 24 -27.11 17.67 -23.19
N ASN A 25 -28.29 17.07 -23.04
CA ASN A 25 -28.42 15.79 -22.38
C ASN A 25 -27.71 14.71 -23.20
N LEU A 26 -26.73 14.00 -22.63
CA LEU A 26 -25.92 13.03 -23.37
C LEU A 26 -26.73 11.87 -23.95
N ALA A 27 -27.95 11.63 -23.45
CA ALA A 27 -28.88 10.69 -24.09
C ALA A 27 -29.22 11.04 -25.54
N ARG A 28 -29.07 12.31 -25.93
CA ARG A 28 -29.28 12.79 -27.29
C ARG A 28 -28.30 12.21 -28.30
N PHE A 29 -27.17 11.63 -27.89
CA PHE A 29 -26.29 10.93 -28.83
C PHE A 29 -27.02 9.77 -29.53
N VAL A 30 -27.81 8.97 -28.79
CA VAL A 30 -28.62 7.89 -29.38
C VAL A 30 -29.68 8.47 -30.33
N THR A 31 -30.37 9.53 -29.92
CA THR A 31 -31.35 10.21 -30.77
C THR A 31 -30.73 10.74 -32.07
N GLN A 32 -29.49 11.26 -32.01
CA GLN A 32 -28.80 11.77 -33.18
C GLN A 32 -28.36 10.64 -34.11
N ALA A 33 -27.82 9.54 -33.57
CA ALA A 33 -27.47 8.35 -34.35
C ALA A 33 -28.69 7.76 -35.05
N MET A 34 -29.80 7.55 -34.31
CA MET A 34 -31.08 7.08 -34.86
C MET A 34 -31.61 7.99 -35.97
N ARG A 35 -31.56 9.31 -35.80
CA ARG A 35 -32.04 10.23 -36.84
C ARG A 35 -31.20 10.19 -38.12
N ARG A 36 -29.90 9.96 -37.99
CA ARG A 36 -28.97 9.89 -39.14
C ARG A 36 -29.08 8.56 -39.86
N GLU A 37 -29.16 7.47 -39.11
CA GLU A 37 -29.12 6.11 -39.65
C GLU A 37 -30.07 5.18 -38.87
N PRO A 38 -31.40 5.33 -39.01
CA PRO A 38 -32.37 4.63 -38.16
C PRO A 38 -32.27 3.11 -38.28
N ARG A 39 -32.02 2.62 -39.49
CA ARG A 39 -31.81 1.19 -39.81
C ARG A 39 -30.34 0.75 -39.68
N GLY A 40 -29.44 1.64 -39.30
CA GLY A 40 -28.06 1.31 -38.98
C GLY A 40 -28.00 0.49 -37.69
N ILE A 41 -27.02 -0.41 -37.59
CA ILE A 41 -26.87 -1.27 -36.41
C ILE A 41 -26.29 -0.44 -35.26
N ALA A 42 -26.96 -0.45 -34.11
CA ALA A 42 -26.48 0.15 -32.88
C ALA A 42 -25.67 -0.85 -32.05
N LEU A 43 -26.19 -2.06 -31.88
CA LEU A 43 -25.62 -3.09 -31.02
C LEU A 43 -25.71 -4.47 -31.67
N VAL A 44 -24.65 -5.26 -31.50
CA VAL A 44 -24.62 -6.69 -31.78
C VAL A 44 -24.25 -7.42 -30.50
N TRP A 45 -25.02 -8.45 -30.15
CA TRP A 45 -24.72 -9.33 -29.02
C TRP A 45 -25.24 -10.74 -29.28
N ALA A 46 -24.33 -11.72 -29.25
CA ALA A 46 -24.59 -13.08 -29.70
C ALA A 46 -25.19 -13.11 -31.12
N ASP A 47 -26.35 -13.73 -31.31
CA ASP A 47 -27.07 -13.82 -32.57
C ASP A 47 -28.02 -12.63 -32.83
N LYS A 48 -28.09 -11.68 -31.88
CA LYS A 48 -29.03 -10.55 -31.94
C LYS A 48 -28.34 -9.27 -32.42
N THR A 49 -29.11 -8.50 -33.17
CA THR A 49 -28.74 -7.17 -33.64
C THR A 49 -29.87 -6.20 -33.35
N TRP A 50 -29.55 -5.01 -32.87
CA TRP A 50 -30.50 -3.92 -32.70
C TRP A 50 -30.10 -2.77 -33.61
N THR A 51 -31.07 -2.24 -34.34
CA THR A 51 -30.94 -0.99 -35.08
C THR A 51 -30.97 0.21 -34.14
N TRP A 52 -30.50 1.38 -34.59
CA TRP A 52 -30.59 2.61 -33.80
C TRP A 52 -32.04 3.01 -33.49
N GLU A 53 -33.00 2.71 -34.36
CA GLU A 53 -34.43 2.93 -34.11
C GLU A 53 -34.96 2.05 -32.97
N GLU A 54 -34.69 0.74 -33.01
CA GLU A 54 -35.08 -0.19 -31.95
C GLU A 54 -34.40 0.15 -30.62
N PHE A 55 -33.12 0.52 -30.68
CA PHE A 55 -32.33 0.86 -29.50
C PHE A 55 -32.84 2.13 -28.81
N GLU A 56 -33.15 3.19 -29.55
CA GLU A 56 -33.78 4.40 -29.01
C GLU A 56 -35.16 4.08 -28.42
N ALA A 57 -35.99 3.27 -29.09
CA ALA A 57 -37.33 2.92 -28.61
C ALA A 57 -37.28 2.16 -27.27
N ARG A 58 -36.31 1.25 -27.11
CA ARG A 58 -36.11 0.51 -25.87
C ARG A 58 -35.61 1.40 -24.72
N ILE A 59 -34.70 2.33 -25.01
CA ILE A 59 -34.24 3.34 -24.04
C ILE A 59 -35.39 4.25 -23.62
N ASP A 60 -36.20 4.74 -24.55
CA ASP A 60 -37.35 5.60 -24.27
C ASP A 60 -38.37 4.86 -23.39
N ALA A 61 -38.65 3.58 -23.69
CA ALA A 61 -39.57 2.75 -22.89
C ALA A 61 -39.06 2.59 -21.45
N MET A 62 -37.80 2.21 -21.25
CA MET A 62 -37.24 2.07 -19.90
C MET A 62 -37.17 3.41 -19.16
N ALA A 63 -36.77 4.49 -19.82
CA ALA A 63 -36.75 5.83 -19.23
C ALA A 63 -38.15 6.29 -18.82
N ALA A 64 -39.17 5.99 -19.64
CA ALA A 64 -40.56 6.26 -19.31
C ALA A 64 -41.03 5.43 -18.11
N ALA A 65 -40.63 4.17 -18.01
CA ALA A 65 -40.94 3.33 -16.85
C ALA A 65 -40.29 3.84 -15.56
N LEU A 66 -38.99 4.17 -15.59
CA LEU A 66 -38.27 4.78 -14.46
C LEU A 66 -39.01 6.02 -13.95
N GLN A 67 -39.43 6.92 -14.85
CA GLN A 67 -40.13 8.14 -14.48
C GLN A 67 -41.58 7.91 -14.02
N GLN A 68 -42.37 7.16 -14.80
CA GLN A 68 -43.84 7.08 -14.62
C GLN A 68 -44.27 6.00 -13.62
N ARG A 69 -43.55 4.87 -13.57
CA ARG A 69 -43.88 3.74 -12.69
C ARG A 69 -43.11 3.81 -11.38
N PHE A 70 -41.81 4.10 -11.46
CA PHE A 70 -40.94 4.08 -10.29
C PHE A 70 -40.70 5.47 -9.67
N GLY A 71 -41.20 6.52 -10.31
CA GLY A 71 -41.14 7.89 -9.78
C GLY A 71 -39.74 8.50 -9.79
N VAL A 72 -38.80 7.96 -10.58
CA VAL A 72 -37.43 8.45 -10.68
C VAL A 72 -37.42 9.86 -11.26
N ALA A 73 -36.78 10.78 -10.56
CA ALA A 73 -36.63 12.17 -10.92
C ALA A 73 -35.16 12.52 -11.23
N LYS A 74 -34.96 13.73 -11.78
CA LYS A 74 -33.62 14.28 -12.02
C LYS A 74 -32.82 14.31 -10.71
N GLY A 75 -31.60 13.77 -10.74
CA GLY A 75 -30.69 13.68 -9.58
C GLY A 75 -30.82 12.41 -8.74
N ASP A 76 -31.82 11.56 -9.00
CA ASP A 76 -31.89 10.24 -8.38
C ASP A 76 -30.77 9.33 -8.89
N ARG A 77 -30.25 8.45 -8.03
CA ARG A 77 -29.13 7.56 -8.34
C ARG A 77 -29.67 6.16 -8.56
N ILE A 78 -29.39 5.58 -9.73
CA ILE A 78 -29.79 4.21 -10.08
C ILE A 78 -28.55 3.32 -10.08
N LEU A 79 -28.49 2.40 -9.11
CA LEU A 79 -27.42 1.41 -9.00
C LEU A 79 -27.59 0.34 -10.08
N VAL A 80 -26.51 -0.03 -10.76
CA VAL A 80 -26.56 -1.06 -11.82
C VAL A 80 -25.51 -2.14 -11.59
N GLN A 81 -25.97 -3.32 -11.16
CA GLN A 81 -25.13 -4.52 -10.97
C GLN A 81 -25.41 -5.51 -12.10
N SER A 82 -24.54 -5.49 -13.11
CA SER A 82 -24.65 -6.38 -14.26
C SER A 82 -23.30 -6.60 -14.93
N GLN A 83 -23.18 -7.75 -15.61
CA GLN A 83 -22.20 -7.93 -16.67
C GLN A 83 -22.59 -7.12 -17.92
N ASN A 84 -21.65 -7.04 -18.86
CA ASN A 84 -21.89 -6.44 -20.16
C ASN A 84 -23.05 -7.17 -20.86
N CYS A 85 -24.12 -6.44 -21.13
CA CYS A 85 -25.29 -6.89 -21.86
C CYS A 85 -26.00 -5.67 -22.46
N ASN A 86 -26.99 -5.91 -23.31
CA ASN A 86 -27.79 -4.86 -23.92
C ASN A 86 -28.46 -3.95 -22.87
N GLN A 87 -29.08 -4.53 -21.85
CA GLN A 87 -29.85 -3.79 -20.84
C GLN A 87 -28.95 -2.90 -19.96
N MET A 88 -27.72 -3.34 -19.68
CA MET A 88 -26.73 -2.50 -18.99
C MET A 88 -26.39 -1.27 -19.83
N PHE A 89 -26.21 -1.44 -21.15
CA PHE A 89 -25.99 -0.33 -22.09
C PHE A 89 -27.21 0.60 -22.07
N GLU A 90 -28.41 0.08 -22.29
CA GLU A 90 -29.66 0.85 -22.31
C GLU A 90 -29.87 1.64 -21.02
N SER A 91 -29.56 1.05 -19.86
CA SER A 91 -29.75 1.67 -18.54
C SER A 91 -29.02 3.00 -18.39
N MET A 92 -27.81 3.14 -18.96
CA MET A 92 -27.04 4.40 -18.90
C MET A 92 -27.79 5.53 -19.60
N PHE A 93 -28.24 5.28 -20.84
CA PHE A 93 -28.95 6.27 -21.63
C PHE A 93 -30.36 6.53 -21.09
N ALA A 94 -31.03 5.52 -20.53
CA ALA A 94 -32.31 5.68 -19.88
C ALA A 94 -32.21 6.60 -18.65
N CYS A 95 -31.19 6.42 -17.82
CA CYS A 95 -30.92 7.31 -16.67
C CYS A 95 -30.62 8.74 -17.15
N PHE A 96 -29.71 8.89 -18.11
CA PHE A 96 -29.34 10.20 -18.64
C PHE A 96 -30.55 10.94 -19.20
N ARG A 97 -31.43 10.25 -19.95
CA ARG A 97 -32.62 10.84 -20.58
C ARG A 97 -33.52 11.59 -19.59
N ILE A 98 -33.68 11.05 -18.39
CA ILE A 98 -34.50 11.64 -17.32
C ILE A 98 -33.68 12.45 -16.31
N GLY A 99 -32.38 12.62 -16.55
CA GLY A 99 -31.46 13.37 -15.69
C GLY A 99 -31.13 12.65 -14.38
N ALA A 100 -31.35 11.33 -14.32
CA ALA A 100 -30.91 10.48 -13.23
C ALA A 100 -29.42 10.16 -13.39
N VAL A 101 -28.78 9.88 -12.27
CA VAL A 101 -27.37 9.52 -12.19
C VAL A 101 -27.23 8.01 -12.32
N TRP A 102 -26.50 7.57 -13.32
CA TRP A 102 -26.15 6.17 -13.51
C TRP A 102 -25.00 5.76 -12.58
N VAL A 103 -25.20 4.70 -11.80
CA VAL A 103 -24.23 4.23 -10.80
C VAL A 103 -23.89 2.76 -11.06
N PRO A 104 -23.07 2.46 -12.08
CA PRO A 104 -22.70 1.10 -12.38
C PRO A 104 -21.69 0.55 -11.37
N THR A 105 -21.79 -0.74 -11.09
CA THR A 105 -20.84 -1.48 -10.26
C THR A 105 -20.03 -2.45 -11.11
N ASN A 106 -18.95 -3.00 -10.55
CA ASN A 106 -18.27 -4.11 -11.19
C ASN A 106 -18.96 -5.42 -10.78
N PHE A 107 -19.39 -6.19 -11.77
CA PHE A 107 -20.11 -7.44 -11.55
C PHE A 107 -19.34 -8.47 -10.70
N ARG A 108 -18.01 -8.37 -10.61
CA ARG A 108 -17.14 -9.23 -9.79
C ARG A 108 -17.04 -8.80 -8.32
N GLN A 109 -17.61 -7.65 -7.95
CA GLN A 109 -17.66 -7.21 -6.56
C GLN A 109 -18.54 -8.13 -5.73
N THR A 110 -18.27 -8.24 -4.43
CA THR A 110 -19.11 -9.04 -3.53
C THR A 110 -20.45 -8.33 -3.27
N PRO A 111 -21.48 -9.05 -2.79
CA PRO A 111 -22.75 -8.44 -2.39
C PRO A 111 -22.58 -7.28 -1.38
N GLU A 112 -21.67 -7.42 -0.41
CA GLU A 112 -21.39 -6.42 0.62
C GLU A 112 -20.72 -5.17 0.04
N GLU A 113 -19.79 -5.35 -0.90
CA GLU A 113 -19.16 -4.25 -1.61
C GLU A 113 -20.21 -3.45 -2.40
N VAL A 114 -21.12 -4.13 -3.12
CA VAL A 114 -22.21 -3.48 -3.87
C VAL A 114 -23.20 -2.79 -2.95
N ALA A 115 -23.54 -3.38 -1.80
CA ALA A 115 -24.39 -2.77 -0.80
C ALA A 115 -23.74 -1.50 -0.20
N TYR A 116 -22.43 -1.50 0.01
CA TYR A 116 -21.68 -0.30 0.37
C TYR A 116 -21.81 0.78 -0.70
N LEU A 117 -21.63 0.43 -1.99
CA LEU A 117 -21.78 1.37 -3.10
C LEU A 117 -23.19 1.96 -3.17
N ALA A 118 -24.22 1.12 -2.98
CA ALA A 118 -25.61 1.54 -2.92
C ALA A 118 -25.82 2.66 -1.90
N LYS A 119 -25.35 2.42 -0.68
CA LYS A 119 -25.43 3.40 0.43
C LYS A 119 -24.58 4.64 0.16
N ALA A 120 -23.34 4.47 -0.28
CA ALA A 120 -22.40 5.58 -0.53
C ALA A 120 -22.86 6.51 -1.67
N SER A 121 -23.61 5.99 -2.64
CA SER A 121 -24.24 6.80 -3.69
C SER A 121 -25.59 7.39 -3.28
N GLY A 122 -26.22 6.89 -2.22
CA GLY A 122 -27.65 7.13 -1.91
C GLY A 122 -28.56 6.64 -3.05
N ALA A 123 -28.31 5.44 -3.58
CA ALA A 123 -29.13 4.92 -4.67
C ALA A 123 -30.58 4.71 -4.22
N THR A 124 -31.52 5.21 -5.02
CA THR A 124 -32.97 5.11 -4.76
C THR A 124 -33.65 3.98 -5.54
N GLY A 125 -32.95 3.42 -6.52
CA GLY A 125 -33.37 2.26 -7.29
C GLY A 125 -32.18 1.42 -7.73
N MET A 126 -32.45 0.16 -8.07
CA MET A 126 -31.42 -0.77 -8.55
C MET A 126 -31.90 -1.51 -9.80
N ILE A 127 -30.99 -1.68 -10.77
CA ILE A 127 -31.14 -2.60 -11.88
C ILE A 127 -30.08 -3.70 -11.68
N CYS A 128 -30.51 -4.94 -11.56
CA CYS A 128 -29.63 -6.06 -11.20
C CYS A 128 -29.82 -7.24 -12.15
N ASN A 129 -28.73 -7.82 -12.66
CA ASN A 129 -28.80 -9.03 -13.44
C ASN A 129 -29.29 -10.21 -12.59
N ALA A 130 -30.18 -11.04 -13.14
CA ALA A 130 -30.76 -12.20 -12.48
C ALA A 130 -29.70 -13.17 -11.92
N SER A 131 -28.50 -13.17 -12.50
CA SER A 131 -27.35 -13.96 -12.03
C SER A 131 -26.75 -13.49 -10.71
N PHE A 132 -27.21 -12.36 -10.13
CA PHE A 132 -26.69 -11.76 -8.90
C PHE A 132 -27.79 -11.56 -7.82
N PRO A 133 -28.56 -12.61 -7.45
CA PRO A 133 -29.69 -12.47 -6.52
C PRO A 133 -29.25 -12.00 -5.13
N ASP A 134 -28.07 -12.43 -4.65
CA ASP A 134 -27.53 -11.98 -3.37
C ASP A 134 -27.15 -10.51 -3.36
N HIS A 135 -26.64 -9.96 -4.46
CA HIS A 135 -26.34 -8.54 -4.56
C HIS A 135 -27.61 -7.69 -4.44
N ALA A 136 -28.69 -8.08 -5.13
CA ALA A 136 -29.97 -7.40 -5.03
C ALA A 136 -30.54 -7.48 -3.61
N ARG A 137 -30.47 -8.66 -2.98
CA ARG A 137 -30.96 -8.88 -1.62
C ARG A 137 -30.18 -8.05 -0.60
N VAL A 138 -28.86 -8.18 -0.55
CA VAL A 138 -27.99 -7.51 0.44
C VAL A 138 -28.03 -5.99 0.26
N ALA A 139 -28.07 -5.48 -0.97
CA ALA A 139 -28.20 -4.04 -1.22
C ALA A 139 -29.51 -3.47 -0.66
N ARG A 140 -30.63 -4.18 -0.85
CA ARG A 140 -31.94 -3.77 -0.28
C ARG A 140 -31.98 -3.85 1.24
N GLU A 141 -31.41 -4.92 1.82
CA GLU A 141 -31.35 -5.11 3.28
C GLU A 141 -30.52 -4.00 3.95
N THR A 142 -29.44 -3.57 3.29
CA THR A 142 -28.47 -2.61 3.85
C THR A 142 -28.81 -1.15 3.53
N ASN A 143 -29.56 -0.88 2.45
CA ASN A 143 -29.96 0.46 2.05
C ASN A 143 -31.48 0.56 1.85
N ALA A 144 -32.16 1.07 2.88
CA ALA A 144 -33.61 1.28 2.88
C ALA A 144 -34.10 2.33 1.85
N GLU A 145 -33.20 3.13 1.26
CA GLU A 145 -33.56 4.10 0.22
C GLU A 145 -33.87 3.45 -1.13
N ILE A 146 -33.46 2.19 -1.36
CA ILE A 146 -33.78 1.45 -2.58
C ILE A 146 -35.28 1.12 -2.58
N GLY A 147 -36.07 1.96 -3.26
CA GLY A 147 -37.52 1.83 -3.37
C GLY A 147 -37.98 0.76 -4.37
N PHE A 148 -37.12 0.37 -5.31
CA PHE A 148 -37.42 -0.66 -6.30
C PHE A 148 -36.16 -1.37 -6.81
N VAL A 149 -36.35 -2.60 -7.30
CA VAL A 149 -35.32 -3.35 -8.04
C VAL A 149 -35.93 -3.88 -9.33
N VAL A 150 -35.22 -3.71 -10.44
CA VAL A 150 -35.55 -4.28 -11.76
C VAL A 150 -34.52 -5.38 -12.07
N ALA A 151 -35.00 -6.54 -12.53
CA ALA A 151 -34.16 -7.67 -12.89
C ALA A 151 -33.79 -7.63 -14.38
N ILE A 152 -32.52 -7.80 -14.74
CA ILE A 152 -32.13 -8.13 -16.12
C ILE A 152 -32.22 -9.66 -16.25
N GLY A 153 -33.22 -10.13 -16.99
CA GLY A 153 -33.65 -11.52 -16.98
C GLY A 153 -34.76 -11.77 -15.93
N GLU A 154 -35.20 -13.02 -15.84
CA GLU A 154 -36.25 -13.43 -14.88
C GLU A 154 -35.65 -13.70 -13.51
N ALA A 155 -36.20 -13.08 -12.45
CA ALA A 155 -35.77 -13.28 -11.07
C ALA A 155 -36.88 -12.92 -10.07
N ASP A 156 -36.81 -13.50 -8.86
CA ASP A 156 -37.83 -13.29 -7.81
C ASP A 156 -37.70 -11.93 -7.10
N PHE A 157 -36.58 -11.23 -7.26
CA PHE A 157 -36.29 -9.99 -6.53
C PHE A 157 -36.88 -8.72 -7.18
N GLY A 158 -37.41 -8.80 -8.41
CA GLY A 158 -37.98 -7.66 -9.11
C GLY A 158 -38.52 -7.99 -10.51
N PRO A 159 -39.36 -7.12 -11.10
CA PRO A 159 -39.86 -7.30 -12.47
C PRO A 159 -38.73 -7.33 -13.51
N SER A 160 -38.92 -8.14 -14.56
CA SER A 160 -38.00 -8.27 -15.69
C SER A 160 -37.90 -6.97 -16.50
N TYR A 161 -36.67 -6.57 -16.82
CA TYR A 161 -36.33 -5.37 -17.58
C TYR A 161 -36.99 -5.40 -18.96
N ASP A 162 -36.91 -6.53 -19.66
CA ASP A 162 -37.48 -6.66 -21.00
C ASP A 162 -39.01 -6.66 -20.98
N ALA A 163 -39.63 -7.24 -19.95
CA ALA A 163 -41.09 -7.15 -19.76
C ALA A 163 -41.54 -5.70 -19.51
N ILE A 164 -40.77 -4.91 -18.76
CA ILE A 164 -41.04 -3.47 -18.58
C ILE A 164 -40.87 -2.71 -19.90
N VAL A 165 -39.81 -3.00 -20.66
CA VAL A 165 -39.60 -2.38 -21.98
C VAL A 165 -40.76 -2.68 -22.92
N GLU A 166 -41.28 -3.90 -22.92
CA GLU A 166 -42.46 -4.29 -23.72
C GLU A 166 -43.73 -3.54 -23.26
N GLU A 167 -43.99 -3.47 -21.95
CA GLU A 167 -45.13 -2.75 -21.37
C GLU A 167 -45.12 -1.25 -21.72
N PHE A 168 -43.94 -0.64 -21.73
CA PHE A 168 -43.75 0.78 -21.99
C PHE A 168 -43.36 1.08 -23.46
N TYR A 169 -43.37 0.08 -24.34
CA TYR A 169 -42.92 0.26 -25.72
C TYR A 169 -43.74 1.35 -26.44
N GLY A 170 -43.06 2.24 -27.15
CA GLY A 170 -43.66 3.40 -27.81
C GLY A 170 -44.03 4.57 -26.90
N ARG A 171 -43.93 4.42 -25.56
CA ARG A 171 -44.04 5.56 -24.63
C ARG A 171 -42.73 6.34 -24.63
N LYS A 172 -42.83 7.64 -24.39
CA LYS A 172 -41.67 8.54 -24.29
C LYS A 172 -41.58 9.16 -22.91
N PRO A 173 -40.37 9.30 -22.35
CA PRO A 173 -40.17 10.05 -21.12
C PRO A 173 -40.25 11.55 -21.40
N ILE A 174 -40.42 12.34 -20.34
CA ILE A 174 -40.11 13.77 -20.39
C ILE A 174 -38.59 13.90 -20.28
N GLU A 175 -37.93 14.25 -21.40
CA GLU A 175 -36.49 14.48 -21.44
C GLU A 175 -36.10 15.61 -20.48
N ALA A 176 -35.17 15.31 -19.57
CA ALA A 176 -34.72 16.28 -18.58
C ALA A 176 -33.83 17.36 -19.20
N ARG A 177 -34.07 18.60 -18.75
CA ARG A 177 -33.16 19.73 -19.02
C ARG A 177 -31.97 19.63 -18.06
N VAL A 178 -30.76 19.60 -18.61
CA VAL A 178 -29.53 19.46 -17.83
C VAL A 178 -28.61 20.67 -18.00
N GLU A 179 -27.94 21.01 -16.92
CA GLU A 179 -26.90 22.01 -16.79
C GLU A 179 -25.52 21.34 -16.87
N ARG A 180 -24.49 22.13 -17.17
CA ARG A 180 -23.10 21.68 -17.33
C ARG A 180 -22.63 20.80 -16.17
N ASP A 181 -22.99 21.20 -14.96
CA ASP A 181 -22.49 20.60 -13.72
C ASP A 181 -23.47 19.56 -13.12
N ASP A 182 -24.57 19.26 -13.81
CA ASP A 182 -25.46 18.19 -13.37
C ASP A 182 -24.76 16.84 -13.45
N PRO A 183 -24.71 16.06 -12.35
CA PRO A 183 -24.18 14.71 -12.37
C PRO A 183 -24.95 13.80 -13.32
N CYS A 184 -24.23 12.99 -14.08
CA CYS A 184 -24.81 11.95 -14.93
C CYS A 184 -24.31 10.57 -14.54
N TRP A 185 -23.09 10.44 -14.03
CA TRP A 185 -22.49 9.16 -13.69
C TRP A 185 -21.65 9.28 -12.42
N PHE A 186 -21.94 8.44 -11.42
CA PHE A 186 -21.02 8.22 -10.30
C PHE A 186 -20.07 7.08 -10.63
N PHE A 187 -18.82 7.45 -10.90
CA PHE A 187 -17.76 6.51 -11.25
C PHE A 187 -17.00 6.12 -9.98
N PHE A 188 -17.23 4.91 -9.46
CA PHE A 188 -16.54 4.49 -8.24
C PHE A 188 -15.08 4.14 -8.50
N THR A 189 -14.17 4.78 -7.76
CA THR A 189 -12.73 4.50 -7.79
C THR A 189 -12.28 3.89 -6.46
N SER A 190 -11.28 3.00 -6.51
CA SER A 190 -10.68 2.40 -5.31
C SER A 190 -9.92 3.48 -4.52
N GLY A 191 -10.39 3.86 -3.33
CA GLY A 191 -9.74 4.86 -2.50
C GLY A 191 -8.48 4.33 -1.80
N THR A 192 -7.51 5.22 -1.55
CA THR A 192 -6.29 4.93 -0.75
C THR A 192 -6.58 4.47 0.67
N THR A 193 -7.75 4.80 1.21
CA THR A 193 -8.25 4.38 2.54
C THR A 193 -8.91 3.00 2.53
N GLY A 194 -8.88 2.29 1.39
CA GLY A 194 -9.47 0.96 1.23
C GLY A 194 -10.96 0.93 0.90
N ARG A 195 -11.69 2.04 1.05
CA ARG A 195 -13.11 2.13 0.64
C ARG A 195 -13.29 2.89 -0.69
N PRO A 196 -14.13 2.41 -1.62
CA PRO A 196 -14.41 3.10 -2.88
C PRO A 196 -15.00 4.51 -2.69
N LYS A 197 -14.66 5.43 -3.59
CA LYS A 197 -15.19 6.82 -3.61
C LYS A 197 -15.89 7.08 -4.93
N ALA A 198 -17.04 7.75 -4.91
CA ALA A 198 -17.78 8.10 -6.13
C ALA A 198 -17.22 9.39 -6.75
N ALA A 199 -16.47 9.28 -7.84
CA ALA A 199 -16.10 10.41 -8.69
C ALA A 199 -17.34 10.89 -9.46
N VAL A 200 -17.68 12.17 -9.32
CA VAL A 200 -18.88 12.77 -9.92
C VAL A 200 -18.56 13.23 -11.34
N LEU A 201 -19.08 12.51 -12.33
CA LEU A 201 -18.99 12.86 -13.74
C LEU A 201 -20.25 13.61 -14.17
N THR A 202 -20.09 14.77 -14.81
CA THR A 202 -21.19 15.66 -15.18
C THR A 202 -21.47 15.65 -16.67
N HIS A 203 -22.66 16.10 -17.06
CA HIS A 203 -23.04 16.19 -18.48
C HIS A 203 -22.06 17.05 -19.30
N GLY A 204 -21.62 18.19 -18.77
CA GLY A 204 -20.70 19.09 -19.45
C GLY A 204 -19.28 18.52 -19.57
N GLN A 205 -18.77 17.93 -18.49
CA GLN A 205 -17.46 17.28 -18.47
C GLN A 205 -17.42 16.11 -19.45
N MET A 206 -18.40 15.21 -19.41
CA MET A 206 -18.46 14.06 -20.32
C MET A 206 -18.70 14.47 -21.78
N ALA A 207 -19.42 15.56 -22.06
CA ALA A 207 -19.52 16.10 -23.42
C ALA A 207 -18.16 16.54 -23.97
N PHE A 208 -17.35 17.21 -23.15
CA PHE A 208 -15.97 17.58 -23.52
C PHE A 208 -15.12 16.32 -23.74
N VAL A 209 -15.20 15.35 -22.83
CA VAL A 209 -14.45 14.08 -22.91
C VAL A 209 -14.74 13.34 -24.21
N VAL A 210 -16.01 13.23 -24.61
CA VAL A 210 -16.41 12.60 -25.88
C VAL A 210 -15.81 13.34 -27.07
N ASN A 211 -15.94 14.67 -27.12
CA ASN A 211 -15.35 15.47 -28.21
C ASN A 211 -13.82 15.34 -28.27
N ASN A 212 -13.18 15.34 -27.11
CA ASN A 212 -11.73 15.24 -26.99
C ASN A 212 -11.23 13.83 -27.37
N HIS A 213 -11.96 12.77 -27.06
CA HIS A 213 -11.67 11.42 -27.55
C HIS A 213 -11.80 11.31 -29.09
N LEU A 214 -12.84 11.89 -29.68
CA LEU A 214 -13.01 11.93 -31.13
C LEU A 214 -11.93 12.76 -31.83
N CYS A 215 -11.45 13.82 -31.18
CA CYS A 215 -10.43 14.71 -31.74
C CYS A 215 -9.03 14.07 -31.69
N ASP A 216 -8.58 13.67 -30.51
CA ASP A 216 -7.16 13.33 -30.28
C ASP A 216 -6.90 11.83 -30.21
N LEU A 217 -7.88 11.05 -29.73
CA LEU A 217 -7.69 9.62 -29.49
C LEU A 217 -8.10 8.74 -30.68
N MET A 218 -9.22 9.08 -31.32
CA MET A 218 -9.81 8.34 -32.44
C MET A 218 -10.25 9.27 -33.59
N PRO A 219 -9.33 10.08 -34.16
CA PRO A 219 -9.67 11.01 -35.23
C PRO A 219 -10.27 10.31 -36.45
N GLY A 220 -11.41 10.80 -36.95
CA GLY A 220 -12.00 10.29 -38.19
C GLY A 220 -12.78 8.97 -38.07
N VAL A 221 -13.26 8.65 -36.86
CA VAL A 221 -14.29 7.63 -36.65
C VAL A 221 -15.67 8.13 -37.16
N THR A 222 -16.46 7.25 -37.75
CA THR A 222 -17.75 7.54 -38.41
C THR A 222 -18.74 6.39 -38.22
N SER A 223 -20.00 6.52 -38.67
CA SER A 223 -20.98 5.41 -38.55
C SER A 223 -20.65 4.17 -39.40
N ALA A 224 -19.67 4.26 -40.32
CA ALA A 224 -19.16 3.10 -41.06
C ALA A 224 -18.27 2.17 -40.21
N ASP A 225 -17.83 2.64 -39.04
CA ASP A 225 -16.96 1.90 -38.13
C ASP A 225 -17.72 0.91 -37.23
N ALA A 226 -16.96 0.02 -36.59
CA ALA A 226 -17.45 -0.90 -35.57
C ALA A 226 -16.49 -0.97 -34.39
N ALA A 227 -17.05 -1.05 -33.18
CA ALA A 227 -16.31 -1.07 -31.93
C ALA A 227 -16.53 -2.36 -31.15
N LEU A 228 -15.46 -3.09 -30.82
CA LEU A 228 -15.55 -4.30 -29.98
C LEU A 228 -15.36 -3.95 -28.50
N VAL A 229 -16.27 -4.43 -27.66
CA VAL A 229 -16.22 -4.26 -26.20
C VAL A 229 -15.62 -5.51 -25.56
N VAL A 230 -14.36 -5.41 -25.14
CA VAL A 230 -13.64 -6.47 -24.41
C VAL A 230 -13.39 -6.15 -22.93
N ALA A 231 -13.76 -4.95 -22.50
CA ALA A 231 -13.61 -4.47 -21.12
C ALA A 231 -14.98 -4.11 -20.49
N PRO A 232 -15.08 -4.01 -19.15
CA PRO A 232 -16.34 -3.73 -18.47
C PRO A 232 -16.94 -2.37 -18.84
N LEU A 233 -18.24 -2.36 -19.21
CA LEU A 233 -19.01 -1.14 -19.53
C LEU A 233 -19.20 -0.23 -18.31
N SER A 234 -19.07 -0.77 -17.09
CA SER A 234 -19.11 0.03 -15.86
C SER A 234 -17.90 0.96 -15.67
N HIS A 235 -16.89 0.86 -16.54
CA HIS A 235 -15.61 1.55 -16.41
C HIS A 235 -15.20 2.19 -17.74
N GLY A 236 -13.90 2.16 -18.09
CA GLY A 236 -13.37 2.81 -19.29
C GLY A 236 -14.12 2.44 -20.57
N ALA A 237 -14.56 1.19 -20.73
CA ALA A 237 -15.31 0.80 -21.93
C ALA A 237 -16.63 1.56 -22.10
N GLY A 238 -17.28 1.96 -21.00
CA GLY A 238 -18.47 2.82 -21.03
C GLY A 238 -18.17 4.23 -21.52
N VAL A 239 -17.02 4.81 -21.13
CA VAL A 239 -16.56 6.12 -21.63
C VAL A 239 -16.29 6.07 -23.13
N HIS A 240 -15.63 5.01 -23.60
CA HIS A 240 -15.41 4.80 -25.04
C HIS A 240 -16.72 4.59 -25.77
N GLN A 241 -17.65 3.82 -25.21
CA GLN A 241 -18.95 3.57 -25.81
C GLN A 241 -19.77 4.86 -26.00
N LEU A 242 -19.74 5.81 -25.05
CA LEU A 242 -20.39 7.12 -25.26
C LEU A 242 -19.84 7.83 -26.50
N THR A 243 -18.53 7.70 -26.72
CA THR A 243 -17.84 8.26 -27.89
C THR A 243 -18.29 7.58 -29.18
N GLN A 244 -18.42 6.25 -29.17
CA GLN A 244 -18.91 5.47 -30.31
C GLN A 244 -20.35 5.84 -30.69
N VAL A 245 -21.25 5.92 -29.69
CA VAL A 245 -22.66 6.30 -29.90
C VAL A 245 -22.78 7.71 -30.49
N ALA A 246 -21.94 8.66 -30.04
CA ALA A 246 -21.95 10.04 -30.57
C ALA A 246 -21.69 10.13 -32.08
N HIS A 247 -20.96 9.17 -32.65
CA HIS A 247 -20.67 9.07 -34.08
C HIS A 247 -21.47 7.97 -34.80
N GLY A 248 -22.43 7.33 -34.13
CA GLY A 248 -23.27 6.28 -34.73
C GLY A 248 -22.52 4.97 -35.02
N VAL A 249 -21.39 4.75 -34.36
CA VAL A 249 -20.57 3.54 -34.49
C VAL A 249 -21.28 2.37 -33.84
N LYS A 250 -21.38 1.24 -34.54
CA LYS A 250 -22.00 0.04 -33.99
C LYS A 250 -21.12 -0.58 -32.90
N THR A 251 -21.76 -1.00 -31.82
CA THR A 251 -21.09 -1.67 -30.70
C THR A 251 -21.24 -3.18 -30.83
N ILE A 252 -20.15 -3.93 -30.67
CA ILE A 252 -20.12 -5.39 -30.70
C ILE A 252 -19.76 -5.89 -29.30
N LEU A 253 -20.64 -6.68 -28.70
CA LEU A 253 -20.39 -7.35 -27.42
C LEU A 253 -19.94 -8.80 -27.65
N LEU A 254 -19.09 -9.30 -26.75
CA LEU A 254 -18.79 -10.73 -26.70
C LEU A 254 -20.05 -11.53 -26.32
N PRO A 255 -20.26 -12.71 -26.92
CA PRO A 255 -21.46 -13.52 -26.69
C PRO A 255 -21.50 -14.14 -25.30
N THR A 256 -20.34 -14.32 -24.66
CA THR A 256 -20.20 -14.98 -23.36
C THR A 256 -19.51 -14.09 -22.34
N GLU A 257 -19.73 -14.38 -21.05
CA GLU A 257 -19.09 -13.69 -19.93
C GLU A 257 -17.58 -13.91 -19.86
N LYS A 258 -17.12 -15.10 -20.27
CA LYS A 258 -15.69 -15.41 -20.36
C LYS A 258 -15.10 -14.70 -21.56
N PHE A 259 -13.91 -14.12 -21.36
CA PHE A 259 -13.14 -13.53 -22.45
C PHE A 259 -12.60 -14.65 -23.35
N ASP A 260 -13.31 -14.90 -24.44
CA ASP A 260 -12.92 -15.86 -25.48
C ASP A 260 -12.14 -15.13 -26.58
N ILE A 261 -10.84 -15.43 -26.65
CA ILE A 261 -9.90 -14.73 -27.53
C ILE A 261 -10.16 -15.04 -29.01
N GLU A 262 -10.46 -16.30 -29.34
CA GLU A 262 -10.73 -16.70 -30.72
C GLU A 262 -12.03 -16.08 -31.23
N THR A 263 -13.05 -16.04 -30.37
CA THR A 263 -14.31 -15.36 -30.67
C THR A 263 -14.12 -13.85 -30.85
N ALA A 264 -13.27 -13.21 -30.05
CA ALA A 264 -12.94 -11.79 -30.23
C ALA A 264 -12.33 -11.53 -31.62
N TRP A 265 -11.38 -12.38 -32.05
CA TRP A 265 -10.79 -12.30 -33.39
C TRP A 265 -11.79 -12.58 -34.52
N ALA A 266 -12.66 -13.58 -34.35
CA ALA A 266 -13.73 -13.87 -35.31
C ALA A 266 -14.71 -12.70 -35.46
N LEU A 267 -15.05 -12.02 -34.36
CA LEU A 267 -15.90 -10.82 -34.39
C LEU A 267 -15.20 -9.62 -35.03
N ILE A 268 -13.88 -9.47 -34.83
CA ILE A 268 -13.09 -8.43 -35.50
C ILE A 268 -13.21 -8.55 -37.01
N GLU A 269 -13.00 -9.75 -37.54
CA GLU A 269 -13.13 -10.04 -38.98
C GLU A 269 -14.58 -9.86 -39.46
N THR A 270 -15.54 -10.50 -38.77
CA THR A 270 -16.95 -10.53 -39.17
C THR A 270 -17.56 -9.13 -39.25
N TRP A 271 -17.29 -8.30 -38.24
CA TRP A 271 -17.89 -6.96 -38.14
C TRP A 271 -16.97 -5.85 -38.64
N ARG A 272 -15.80 -6.21 -39.18
CA ARG A 272 -14.76 -5.26 -39.62
C ARG A 272 -14.47 -4.22 -38.55
N VAL A 273 -14.22 -4.69 -37.32
CA VAL A 273 -13.97 -3.83 -36.17
C VAL A 273 -12.78 -2.93 -36.47
N SER A 274 -12.95 -1.64 -36.21
CA SER A 274 -11.91 -0.63 -36.44
C SER A 274 -11.37 0.00 -35.16
N THR A 275 -12.13 -0.09 -34.06
CA THR A 275 -11.71 0.43 -32.76
C THR A 275 -12.06 -0.53 -31.63
N MET A 276 -11.20 -0.59 -30.62
CA MET A 276 -11.49 -1.30 -29.38
C MET A 276 -10.71 -0.68 -28.23
N PHE A 277 -11.34 -0.64 -27.05
CA PHE A 277 -10.67 -0.30 -25.81
C PHE A 277 -10.31 -1.57 -25.04
N THR A 278 -9.04 -1.65 -24.66
CA THR A 278 -8.45 -2.78 -23.95
C THR A 278 -7.58 -2.32 -22.80
N VAL A 279 -7.19 -3.26 -21.95
CA VAL A 279 -6.13 -3.07 -20.95
C VAL A 279 -4.88 -3.85 -21.42
N PRO A 280 -3.67 -3.49 -20.97
CA PRO A 280 -2.44 -4.16 -21.39
C PRO A 280 -2.51 -5.68 -21.33
N THR A 281 -3.11 -6.24 -20.26
CA THR A 281 -3.32 -7.69 -20.10
C THR A 281 -4.16 -8.31 -21.22
N ILE A 282 -5.26 -7.68 -21.60
CA ILE A 282 -6.15 -8.19 -22.65
C ILE A 282 -5.46 -8.04 -24.02
N LEU A 283 -4.79 -6.92 -24.28
CA LEU A 283 -4.03 -6.71 -25.51
C LEU A 283 -2.94 -7.76 -25.68
N LYS A 284 -2.18 -8.04 -24.61
CA LYS A 284 -1.16 -9.09 -24.59
C LYS A 284 -1.76 -10.45 -24.95
N LEU A 285 -2.84 -10.86 -24.26
CA LEU A 285 -3.53 -12.12 -24.54
C LEU A 285 -4.00 -12.22 -25.99
N LEU A 286 -4.53 -11.13 -26.56
CA LEU A 286 -4.96 -11.08 -27.97
C LEU A 286 -3.80 -11.32 -28.94
N VAL A 287 -2.66 -10.63 -28.76
CA VAL A 287 -1.53 -10.68 -29.70
C VAL A 287 -0.66 -11.92 -29.55
N GLU A 288 -0.71 -12.60 -28.40
CA GLU A 288 0.01 -13.86 -28.16
C GLU A 288 -0.75 -15.09 -28.65
N HIS A 289 -2.08 -14.97 -28.81
CA HIS A 289 -2.91 -16.09 -29.19
C HIS A 289 -2.75 -16.43 -30.69
N PRO A 290 -2.69 -17.72 -31.08
CA PRO A 290 -2.55 -18.13 -32.48
C PRO A 290 -3.63 -17.57 -33.41
N ALA A 291 -4.82 -17.27 -32.88
CA ALA A 291 -5.92 -16.68 -33.65
C ALA A 291 -5.58 -15.30 -34.24
N ALA A 292 -4.61 -14.55 -33.69
CA ALA A 292 -4.16 -13.29 -34.27
C ALA A 292 -3.65 -13.45 -35.72
N GLY A 293 -3.05 -14.61 -36.05
CA GLY A 293 -2.63 -14.92 -37.41
C GLY A 293 -3.67 -15.65 -38.27
N LYS A 294 -4.86 -15.94 -37.72
CA LYS A 294 -5.91 -16.73 -38.39
C LYS A 294 -7.01 -15.86 -39.01
N TYR A 295 -7.34 -14.74 -38.39
CA TYR A 295 -8.47 -13.88 -38.77
C TYR A 295 -7.99 -12.55 -39.37
N ASP A 296 -8.70 -12.04 -40.37
CA ASP A 296 -8.42 -10.71 -40.94
C ASP A 296 -8.72 -9.61 -39.90
N HIS A 297 -7.71 -8.83 -39.57
CA HIS A 297 -7.80 -7.68 -38.67
C HIS A 297 -7.31 -6.38 -39.33
N SER A 298 -7.28 -6.32 -40.66
CA SER A 298 -6.87 -5.16 -41.44
C SER A 298 -7.78 -3.93 -41.29
N SER A 299 -8.98 -4.10 -40.73
CA SER A 299 -9.91 -3.00 -40.43
C SER A 299 -9.51 -2.20 -39.19
N LEU A 300 -8.66 -2.74 -38.32
CA LEU A 300 -8.26 -2.07 -37.08
C LEU A 300 -7.51 -0.76 -37.39
N ARG A 301 -7.92 0.32 -36.70
CA ARG A 301 -7.28 1.64 -36.75
C ARG A 301 -6.84 2.11 -35.37
N TYR A 302 -7.65 1.83 -34.34
CA TYR A 302 -7.43 2.30 -32.98
C TYR A 302 -7.61 1.16 -31.96
N VAL A 303 -6.52 0.49 -31.61
CA VAL A 303 -6.47 -0.49 -30.51
C VAL A 303 -5.95 0.23 -29.26
N ILE A 304 -6.88 0.73 -28.47
CA ILE A 304 -6.58 1.65 -27.38
C ILE A 304 -6.26 0.86 -26.12
N TYR A 305 -5.09 1.08 -25.52
CA TYR A 305 -4.72 0.49 -24.24
C TYR A 305 -4.50 1.58 -23.18
N ALA A 306 -5.06 1.36 -21.99
CA ALA A 306 -4.84 2.23 -20.84
C ALA A 306 -5.16 1.52 -19.52
N GLY A 307 -5.15 2.29 -18.44
CA GLY A 307 -5.57 1.84 -17.10
C GLY A 307 -4.49 1.06 -16.33
N ALA A 308 -3.42 0.64 -17.01
CA ALA A 308 -2.18 0.13 -16.43
C ALA A 308 -1.00 0.44 -17.37
N PRO A 309 0.24 0.46 -16.87
CA PRO A 309 1.43 0.41 -17.71
C PRO A 309 1.43 -0.79 -18.66
N MET A 310 1.92 -0.60 -19.88
CA MET A 310 2.21 -1.69 -20.80
C MET A 310 3.72 -1.75 -21.01
N TYR A 311 4.30 -2.93 -20.83
CA TYR A 311 5.74 -3.11 -20.96
C TYR A 311 6.21 -2.92 -22.39
N ARG A 312 7.43 -2.40 -22.57
CA ARG A 312 7.98 -2.08 -23.89
C ARG A 312 8.01 -3.28 -24.84
N GLU A 313 8.39 -4.46 -24.35
CA GLU A 313 8.41 -5.68 -25.16
C GLU A 313 7.01 -6.14 -25.60
N ASP A 314 6.01 -5.98 -24.73
CA ASP A 314 4.62 -6.25 -25.10
C ASP A 314 4.12 -5.25 -26.15
N GLN A 315 4.52 -3.96 -26.06
CA GLN A 315 4.20 -2.96 -27.09
C GLN A 315 4.84 -3.31 -28.43
N LYS A 316 6.13 -3.71 -28.45
CA LYS A 316 6.81 -4.15 -29.67
C LYS A 316 6.11 -5.36 -30.29
N ARG A 317 5.74 -6.35 -29.46
CA ARG A 317 4.97 -7.53 -29.91
C ARG A 317 3.62 -7.13 -30.49
N ALA A 318 2.89 -6.24 -29.83
CA ALA A 318 1.62 -5.74 -30.35
C ALA A 318 1.79 -5.00 -31.69
N MET A 319 2.81 -4.15 -31.83
CA MET A 319 3.14 -3.49 -33.09
C MET A 319 3.50 -4.47 -34.21
N LYS A 320 4.28 -5.52 -33.90
CA LYS A 320 4.65 -6.57 -34.86
C LYS A 320 3.44 -7.38 -35.33
N THR A 321 2.46 -7.57 -34.45
CA THR A 321 1.27 -8.39 -34.74
C THR A 321 0.19 -7.58 -35.43
N LEU A 322 -0.09 -6.36 -34.96
CA LEU A 322 -1.24 -5.56 -35.36
C LEU A 322 -0.89 -4.43 -36.34
N GLY A 323 0.39 -4.08 -36.46
CA GLY A 323 0.82 -2.87 -37.14
C GLY A 323 0.62 -1.59 -36.30
N PRO A 324 0.76 -0.40 -36.91
CA PRO A 324 0.70 0.89 -36.22
C PRO A 324 -0.73 1.33 -35.93
N VAL A 325 -1.44 0.53 -35.14
CA VAL A 325 -2.85 0.76 -34.76
C VAL A 325 -3.05 0.92 -33.26
N ILE A 326 -2.03 0.64 -32.44
CA ILE A 326 -2.14 0.77 -30.98
C ILE A 326 -2.09 2.24 -30.56
N VAL A 327 -2.88 2.60 -29.56
CA VAL A 327 -2.97 3.95 -29.00
C VAL A 327 -2.87 3.86 -27.49
N GLN A 328 -2.00 4.65 -26.87
CA GLN A 328 -1.95 4.78 -25.41
C GLN A 328 -2.66 6.05 -24.99
N TYR A 329 -3.34 6.02 -23.85
CA TYR A 329 -3.61 7.24 -23.11
C TYR A 329 -3.28 7.06 -21.63
N PHE A 330 -2.96 8.17 -20.98
CA PHE A 330 -2.91 8.25 -19.52
C PHE A 330 -4.12 9.01 -19.00
N GLY A 331 -4.68 8.51 -17.90
CA GLY A 331 -5.75 9.15 -17.17
C GLY A 331 -6.34 8.22 -16.11
N LEU A 332 -7.20 8.82 -15.30
CA LEU A 332 -7.85 8.19 -14.14
C LEU A 332 -9.37 8.20 -14.34
N GLY A 333 -10.13 7.63 -13.39
CA GLY A 333 -11.59 7.76 -13.40
C GLY A 333 -12.03 9.23 -13.27
N GLU A 334 -11.30 9.98 -12.46
CA GLU A 334 -11.47 11.40 -12.16
C GLU A 334 -11.19 12.33 -13.34
N VAL A 335 -10.55 11.84 -14.41
CA VAL A 335 -10.32 12.60 -15.66
C VAL A 335 -10.78 11.79 -16.87
N THR A 336 -11.44 10.65 -16.67
CA THR A 336 -12.01 9.78 -17.71
C THR A 336 -11.06 9.46 -18.86
N GLY A 337 -9.79 9.19 -18.54
CA GLY A 337 -8.78 8.85 -19.55
C GLY A 337 -8.29 10.03 -20.40
N ALA A 338 -8.48 11.28 -19.95
CA ALA A 338 -8.29 12.45 -20.79
C ALA A 338 -6.99 13.24 -20.65
N ILE A 339 -5.97 12.73 -19.97
CA ILE A 339 -4.79 13.54 -19.61
C ILE A 339 -3.80 13.64 -20.77
N THR A 340 -3.24 12.51 -21.21
CA THR A 340 -2.29 12.46 -22.33
C THR A 340 -2.65 11.37 -23.34
N VAL A 341 -2.13 11.48 -24.56
CA VAL A 341 -2.28 10.48 -25.63
C VAL A 341 -0.94 10.23 -26.32
N LEU A 342 -0.63 8.95 -26.57
CA LEU A 342 0.38 8.51 -27.52
C LEU A 342 -0.34 7.95 -28.76
N PRO A 343 -0.41 8.69 -29.88
CA PRO A 343 -1.08 8.22 -31.10
C PRO A 343 -0.31 7.08 -31.77
N PRO A 344 -0.93 6.34 -32.72
CA PRO A 344 -0.28 5.19 -33.35
C PRO A 344 1.04 5.52 -34.04
N GLY A 345 1.12 6.70 -34.69
CA GLY A 345 2.31 7.16 -35.39
C GLY A 345 3.52 7.45 -34.50
N LEU A 346 3.35 7.49 -33.18
CA LEU A 346 4.44 7.68 -32.22
C LEU A 346 4.83 6.38 -31.50
N HIS A 347 4.22 5.25 -31.86
CA HIS A 347 4.68 3.93 -31.45
C HIS A 347 5.70 3.38 -32.45
N SER A 348 6.67 2.62 -31.94
CA SER A 348 7.66 1.95 -32.78
C SER A 348 7.75 0.46 -32.43
N ALA A 349 7.88 -0.38 -33.46
CA ALA A 349 8.09 -1.83 -33.33
C ALA A 349 9.50 -2.19 -32.85
N GLU A 350 10.46 -1.27 -32.99
CA GLU A 350 11.85 -1.43 -32.57
C GLU A 350 12.33 -0.20 -31.79
N ASP A 351 13.41 -0.36 -31.02
CA ASP A 351 14.05 0.78 -30.36
C ASP A 351 15.09 1.40 -31.30
N GLY A 352 15.27 2.71 -31.20
CA GLY A 352 16.18 3.44 -32.08
C GLY A 352 16.19 4.93 -31.80
N GLU A 353 16.97 5.65 -32.59
CA GLU A 353 17.07 7.10 -32.51
C GLU A 353 15.70 7.77 -32.76
N GLY A 354 15.29 8.66 -31.85
CA GLY A 354 14.01 9.35 -31.92
C GLY A 354 12.82 8.64 -31.26
N VAL A 355 12.96 7.38 -30.81
CA VAL A 355 11.90 6.68 -30.06
C VAL A 355 11.92 7.11 -28.59
N LYS A 356 10.83 7.70 -28.11
CA LYS A 356 10.65 8.12 -26.72
C LYS A 356 10.17 6.96 -25.85
N ILE A 357 11.08 6.06 -25.48
CA ILE A 357 10.76 4.88 -24.67
C ILE A 357 10.18 5.28 -23.31
N GLY A 358 9.09 4.64 -22.90
CA GLY A 358 8.47 4.86 -21.59
C GLY A 358 7.51 6.06 -21.52
N THR A 359 7.39 6.84 -22.60
CA THR A 359 6.45 7.96 -22.62
C THR A 359 5.00 7.50 -22.56
N CYS A 360 4.16 8.32 -21.91
CA CYS A 360 2.71 8.24 -21.95
C CYS A 360 2.11 9.24 -22.95
N GLY A 361 2.93 9.80 -23.85
CA GLY A 361 2.53 10.72 -24.89
C GLY A 361 2.43 12.16 -24.41
N ILE A 362 1.61 12.93 -25.09
CA ILE A 362 1.48 14.39 -24.94
C ILE A 362 0.11 14.76 -24.39
N GLU A 363 0.00 15.93 -23.78
CA GLU A 363 -1.28 16.47 -23.28
C GLU A 363 -2.36 16.54 -24.36
N ARG A 364 -3.61 16.22 -23.99
CA ARG A 364 -4.75 16.27 -24.93
C ARG A 364 -5.29 17.69 -25.08
N THR A 365 -5.90 17.97 -26.23
CA THR A 365 -6.49 19.26 -26.58
C THR A 365 -7.45 19.76 -25.49
N GLY A 366 -7.17 20.95 -24.95
CA GLY A 366 -7.99 21.57 -23.90
C GLY A 366 -7.68 21.09 -22.48
N MET A 367 -6.67 20.24 -22.32
CA MET A 367 -6.07 19.89 -21.04
C MET A 367 -4.71 20.57 -20.91
N GLN A 368 -4.28 20.76 -19.66
CA GLN A 368 -2.92 21.19 -19.34
C GLN A 368 -2.40 20.26 -18.25
N VAL A 369 -1.16 19.79 -18.42
CA VAL A 369 -0.45 18.97 -17.44
C VAL A 369 0.71 19.78 -16.86
N SER A 370 0.94 19.65 -15.55
CA SER A 370 2.05 20.29 -14.86
C SER A 370 2.66 19.29 -13.87
N ILE A 371 3.98 19.24 -13.84
CA ILE A 371 4.72 18.44 -12.86
C ILE A 371 5.03 19.34 -11.68
N GLN A 372 4.54 19.00 -10.49
CA GLN A 372 4.62 19.89 -9.32
C GLN A 372 5.36 19.25 -8.14
N ASN A 373 6.07 20.07 -7.37
CA ASN A 373 6.65 19.66 -6.09
C ASN A 373 5.60 19.63 -4.95
N ASP A 374 6.04 19.36 -3.72
CA ASP A 374 5.14 19.24 -2.55
C ASP A 374 4.43 20.54 -2.19
N VAL A 375 5.07 21.69 -2.42
CA VAL A 375 4.48 23.02 -2.16
C VAL A 375 3.60 23.53 -3.31
N GLY A 376 3.62 22.84 -4.46
CA GLY A 376 2.77 23.12 -5.62
C GLY A 376 3.40 24.00 -6.69
N ASP A 377 4.72 24.20 -6.65
CA ASP A 377 5.44 24.89 -7.72
C ASP A 377 5.67 23.93 -8.90
N GLU A 378 5.54 24.46 -10.11
CA GLU A 378 5.85 23.75 -11.34
C GLU A 378 7.36 23.51 -11.46
N LEU A 379 7.71 22.28 -11.83
CA LEU A 379 9.08 21.83 -12.03
C LEU A 379 9.46 21.91 -13.51
N GLY A 380 10.76 22.06 -13.77
CA GLY A 380 11.31 22.10 -15.13
C GLY A 380 11.37 20.72 -15.80
N PRO A 381 11.80 20.68 -17.07
CA PRO A 381 11.96 19.43 -17.80
C PRO A 381 12.85 18.42 -17.07
N TYR A 382 12.45 17.14 -17.12
CA TYR A 382 13.07 15.98 -16.49
C TYR A 382 13.12 15.98 -14.95
N GLU A 383 12.68 17.05 -14.30
CA GLU A 383 12.51 17.07 -12.85
C GLU A 383 11.26 16.27 -12.46
N THR A 384 11.42 15.36 -11.51
CA THR A 384 10.33 14.46 -11.10
C THR A 384 9.51 15.08 -9.97
N GLY A 385 8.19 15.11 -10.16
CA GLY A 385 7.22 15.57 -9.19
C GLY A 385 5.87 14.89 -9.37
N GLU A 386 4.85 15.42 -8.70
CA GLU A 386 3.47 14.96 -8.84
C GLU A 386 2.85 15.45 -10.15
N ILE A 387 2.29 14.52 -10.92
CA ILE A 387 1.56 14.83 -12.14
C ILE A 387 0.23 15.47 -11.73
N CYS A 388 0.07 16.73 -12.07
CA CYS A 388 -1.14 17.49 -11.85
C CYS A 388 -1.75 17.85 -13.21
N CYS A 389 -3.07 17.94 -13.29
CA CYS A 389 -3.74 18.41 -14.51
C CYS A 389 -4.90 19.35 -14.22
N ILE A 390 -5.17 20.21 -15.20
CA ILE A 390 -6.38 21.05 -15.25
C ILE A 390 -7.00 20.95 -16.63
N GLY A 391 -8.32 21.17 -16.67
CA GLY A 391 -9.07 21.26 -17.91
C GLY A 391 -10.49 20.71 -17.74
N PRO A 392 -11.33 20.83 -18.79
CA PRO A 392 -12.75 20.51 -18.69
C PRO A 392 -13.06 19.02 -18.50
N ALA A 393 -12.08 18.13 -18.67
CA ALA A 393 -12.27 16.70 -18.42
C ALA A 393 -12.14 16.31 -16.94
N VAL A 394 -11.61 17.18 -16.08
CA VAL A 394 -11.50 16.92 -14.64
C VAL A 394 -12.91 16.84 -14.04
N PHE A 395 -13.18 15.78 -13.29
CA PHE A 395 -14.43 15.53 -12.58
C PHE A 395 -14.83 16.69 -11.64
N ALA A 396 -16.09 16.70 -11.21
CA ALA A 396 -16.58 17.74 -10.29
C ALA A 396 -16.06 17.57 -8.85
N GLY A 397 -15.49 16.41 -8.52
CA GLY A 397 -15.09 16.01 -7.17
C GLY A 397 -15.73 14.67 -6.77
N TYR A 398 -15.39 14.21 -5.58
CA TYR A 398 -15.98 13.05 -4.93
C TYR A 398 -17.29 13.42 -4.22
N TYR A 399 -18.32 12.62 -4.44
CA TYR A 399 -19.64 12.78 -3.82
C TYR A 399 -19.54 12.61 -2.30
N ASP A 400 -20.15 13.55 -1.57
CA ASP A 400 -20.24 13.57 -0.09
C ASP A 400 -18.90 13.30 0.62
N ASN A 401 -17.80 13.83 0.08
CA ASN A 401 -16.46 13.58 0.62
C ASN A 401 -15.54 14.82 0.57
N PRO A 402 -15.79 15.84 1.42
CA PRO A 402 -15.00 17.08 1.42
C PRO A 402 -13.52 16.84 1.70
N VAL A 403 -13.18 15.87 2.56
CA VAL A 403 -11.78 15.52 2.88
C VAL A 403 -11.05 14.96 1.66
N ALA A 404 -11.70 14.10 0.85
CA ALA A 404 -11.09 13.61 -0.38
C ALA A 404 -10.94 14.73 -1.42
N ASN A 405 -11.92 15.65 -1.49
CA ASN A 405 -11.87 16.78 -2.42
C ASN A 405 -10.75 17.76 -2.08
N GLU A 406 -10.60 18.12 -0.81
CA GLU A 406 -9.50 18.99 -0.35
C GLU A 406 -8.13 18.37 -0.65
N LYS A 407 -7.99 17.05 -0.51
CA LYS A 407 -6.73 16.35 -0.86
C LYS A 407 -6.48 16.26 -2.37
N ALA A 408 -7.54 16.11 -3.15
CA ALA A 408 -7.46 15.89 -4.60
C ALA A 408 -7.17 17.16 -5.40
N PHE A 409 -7.39 18.34 -4.82
CA PHE A 409 -7.17 19.61 -5.51
C PHE A 409 -6.18 20.50 -4.77
N ARG A 410 -5.27 21.14 -5.52
CA ARG A 410 -4.34 22.15 -5.00
C ARG A 410 -4.31 23.33 -5.95
N ASN A 411 -4.73 24.50 -5.48
CA ASN A 411 -4.73 25.74 -6.28
C ASN A 411 -5.46 25.59 -7.64
N GLY A 412 -6.56 24.81 -7.67
CA GLY A 412 -7.32 24.52 -8.89
C GLY A 412 -6.78 23.35 -9.73
N TRP A 413 -5.58 22.84 -9.44
CA TRP A 413 -5.01 21.66 -10.06
C TRP A 413 -5.59 20.40 -9.46
N PHE A 414 -6.03 19.47 -10.31
CA PHE A 414 -6.31 18.12 -9.87
C PHE A 414 -5.00 17.33 -9.74
N ARG A 415 -4.78 16.76 -8.57
CA ARG A 415 -3.60 15.97 -8.21
C ARG A 415 -3.87 14.51 -8.51
N THR A 416 -3.12 13.94 -9.46
CA THR A 416 -3.36 12.55 -9.90
C THR A 416 -2.89 11.52 -8.87
N GLY A 417 -1.95 11.89 -8.00
CA GLY A 417 -1.21 10.96 -7.13
C GLY A 417 -0.17 10.12 -7.87
N ASP A 418 -0.05 10.25 -9.19
CA ASP A 418 1.01 9.64 -9.98
C ASP A 418 2.23 10.59 -10.03
N LEU A 419 3.44 10.03 -9.98
CA LEU A 419 4.70 10.74 -10.07
C LEU A 419 5.30 10.58 -11.47
N GLY A 420 5.95 11.63 -11.95
CA GLY A 420 6.57 11.62 -13.26
C GLY A 420 7.32 12.91 -13.56
N HIS A 421 7.79 13.01 -14.80
CA HIS A 421 8.40 14.22 -15.36
C HIS A 421 7.97 14.39 -16.80
N MET A 422 8.16 15.60 -17.35
CA MET A 422 8.01 15.89 -18.77
C MET A 422 9.36 16.18 -19.40
N ASP A 423 9.55 15.82 -20.67
CA ASP A 423 10.70 16.29 -21.43
C ASP A 423 10.48 17.69 -22.04
N ASP A 424 11.52 18.26 -22.65
CA ASP A 424 11.47 19.59 -23.28
C ASP A 424 10.42 19.72 -24.40
N GLN A 425 9.90 18.59 -24.90
CA GLN A 425 8.89 18.55 -25.95
C GLN A 425 7.48 18.27 -25.39
N GLY A 426 7.32 18.22 -24.07
CA GLY A 426 6.04 17.99 -23.39
C GLY A 426 5.59 16.53 -23.35
N PHE A 427 6.48 15.58 -23.63
CA PHE A 427 6.14 14.16 -23.45
C PHE A 427 6.21 13.79 -21.98
N LEU A 428 5.14 13.17 -21.48
CA LEU A 428 5.02 12.73 -20.10
C LEU A 428 5.67 11.36 -19.89
N TYR A 429 6.43 11.20 -18.82
CA TYR A 429 7.00 9.92 -18.38
C TYR A 429 6.57 9.67 -16.93
N ILE A 430 5.83 8.58 -16.72
CA ILE A 430 5.33 8.21 -15.39
C ILE A 430 6.37 7.32 -14.73
N THR A 431 6.94 7.78 -13.63
CA THR A 431 7.94 7.03 -12.86
C THR A 431 7.28 6.15 -11.80
N GLY A 432 6.10 6.49 -11.31
CA GLY A 432 5.37 5.62 -10.40
C GLY A 432 4.14 6.29 -9.82
N ARG A 433 3.67 5.80 -8.68
CA ARG A 433 2.72 6.50 -7.82
C ARG A 433 3.42 7.06 -6.61
N ALA A 434 2.99 8.21 -6.12
CA ALA A 434 3.50 8.76 -4.87
C ALA A 434 3.24 7.80 -3.71
N SER A 435 2.12 7.07 -3.74
CA SER A 435 1.78 6.02 -2.77
C SER A 435 2.60 4.74 -2.88
N ASP A 436 3.22 4.50 -4.04
CA ASP A 436 3.86 3.22 -4.38
C ASP A 436 5.38 3.35 -4.50
N MET A 437 5.86 4.59 -4.58
CA MET A 437 7.25 4.98 -4.42
C MET A 437 7.65 4.63 -3.00
N TYR A 438 8.79 3.97 -2.90
CA TYR A 438 9.37 3.63 -1.62
C TYR A 438 10.74 4.26 -1.52
N ILE A 439 11.15 4.59 -0.31
CA ILE A 439 12.43 5.27 -0.08
C ILE A 439 13.44 4.23 0.37
N SER A 440 14.47 4.00 -0.45
CA SER A 440 15.57 3.10 -0.14
C SER A 440 16.85 3.91 0.10
N GLY A 441 17.30 3.99 1.35
CA GLY A 441 18.48 4.73 1.81
C GLY A 441 18.43 6.21 1.45
N GLY A 442 17.28 6.84 1.66
CA GLY A 442 17.06 8.26 1.33
C GLY A 442 16.91 8.56 -0.16
N SER A 443 16.88 7.54 -1.03
CA SER A 443 16.62 7.68 -2.45
C SER A 443 15.20 7.22 -2.79
N ASN A 444 14.44 8.04 -3.49
CA ASN A 444 13.15 7.65 -4.04
C ASN A 444 13.36 6.54 -5.07
N VAL A 445 12.77 5.38 -4.81
CA VAL A 445 12.79 4.24 -5.73
C VAL A 445 11.41 4.08 -6.35
N TYR A 446 11.43 4.13 -7.67
CA TYR A 446 10.27 4.12 -8.55
C TYR A 446 10.09 2.72 -9.12
N PRO A 447 9.16 1.90 -8.59
CA PRO A 447 9.28 0.46 -8.81
C PRO A 447 9.00 0.03 -10.24
N ARG A 448 8.24 0.85 -10.98
CA ARG A 448 8.01 0.68 -12.41
C ARG A 448 9.30 0.67 -13.24
N GLU A 449 10.27 1.52 -12.90
CA GLU A 449 11.58 1.56 -13.58
C GLU A 449 12.29 0.20 -13.47
N ILE A 450 12.12 -0.47 -12.32
CA ILE A 450 12.71 -1.77 -12.06
C ILE A 450 11.95 -2.84 -12.83
N GLU A 451 10.61 -2.88 -12.72
CA GLU A 451 9.73 -3.83 -13.41
C GLU A 451 10.01 -3.86 -14.93
N GLU A 452 10.10 -2.68 -15.57
CA GLU A 452 10.40 -2.56 -17.00
C GLU A 452 11.74 -3.19 -17.37
N LYS A 453 12.76 -3.10 -16.51
CA LYS A 453 14.06 -3.75 -16.72
C LYS A 453 13.98 -5.26 -16.52
N LEU A 454 13.27 -5.74 -15.50
CA LEU A 454 13.14 -7.19 -15.24
C LEU A 454 12.50 -7.92 -16.42
N LEU A 455 11.55 -7.28 -17.09
CA LEU A 455 10.80 -7.87 -18.20
C LEU A 455 11.56 -7.90 -19.53
N THR A 456 12.77 -7.34 -19.57
CA THR A 456 13.71 -7.58 -20.67
C THR A 456 14.37 -8.97 -20.58
N HIS A 457 14.18 -9.70 -19.48
CA HIS A 457 14.68 -11.08 -19.33
C HIS A 457 13.90 -12.03 -20.27
N PRO A 458 14.57 -12.88 -21.06
CA PRO A 458 13.91 -13.72 -22.07
C PRO A 458 12.86 -14.67 -21.49
N ASP A 459 13.01 -15.07 -20.22
CA ASP A 459 12.16 -16.05 -19.55
C ASP A 459 11.11 -15.47 -18.60
N ILE A 460 11.03 -14.15 -18.42
CA ILE A 460 10.04 -13.51 -17.52
C ILE A 460 8.86 -12.98 -18.33
N SER A 461 7.62 -13.19 -17.83
CA SER A 461 6.38 -12.77 -18.49
C SER A 461 5.61 -11.65 -17.76
N GLU A 462 5.68 -11.62 -16.42
CA GLU A 462 5.09 -10.57 -15.58
C GLU A 462 6.05 -10.26 -14.41
N ALA A 463 6.10 -9.01 -13.94
CA ALA A 463 6.87 -8.62 -12.77
C ALA A 463 6.19 -7.46 -12.02
N ALA A 464 6.14 -7.53 -10.70
CA ALA A 464 5.65 -6.46 -9.82
C ALA A 464 6.68 -6.16 -8.73
N VAL A 465 7.03 -4.89 -8.55
CA VAL A 465 8.00 -4.45 -7.55
C VAL A 465 7.32 -3.56 -6.52
N LEU A 466 7.54 -3.88 -5.25
CA LEU A 466 6.96 -3.16 -4.12
C LEU A 466 8.00 -2.91 -3.04
N GLY A 467 7.91 -1.74 -2.41
CA GLY A 467 8.73 -1.38 -1.27
C GLY A 467 8.32 -2.18 -0.05
N MET A 468 9.21 -3.04 0.40
CA MET A 468 9.10 -3.72 1.69
C MET A 468 9.88 -2.90 2.71
N PRO A 469 9.36 -2.78 3.95
CA PRO A 469 10.15 -2.27 5.05
C PRO A 469 11.50 -2.97 5.06
N ASP A 470 12.56 -2.17 5.02
CA ASP A 470 13.92 -2.64 5.12
C ASP A 470 14.58 -1.88 6.25
N PRO A 471 15.11 -2.58 7.24
CA PRO A 471 15.59 -1.87 8.42
C PRO A 471 16.84 -1.01 8.21
N LEU A 472 17.64 -1.28 7.17
CA LEU A 472 18.83 -0.50 6.81
C LEU A 472 18.49 0.64 5.85
N TRP A 473 17.63 0.38 4.87
CA TRP A 473 17.31 1.32 3.79
C TRP A 473 15.98 2.07 4.04
N GLY A 474 15.25 1.81 5.12
CA GLY A 474 13.87 2.26 5.32
C GLY A 474 12.91 1.36 4.54
N GLU A 475 13.07 1.32 3.22
CA GLU A 475 12.39 0.35 2.34
C GLU A 475 13.36 -0.23 1.30
N VAL A 476 13.11 -1.44 0.82
CA VAL A 476 13.79 -2.06 -0.33
C VAL A 476 12.78 -2.70 -1.27
N GLY A 477 13.18 -2.87 -2.54
CA GLY A 477 12.32 -3.52 -3.52
C GLY A 477 12.27 -5.03 -3.31
N TYR A 478 11.07 -5.59 -3.29
CA TYR A 478 10.86 -7.01 -3.57
C TYR A 478 10.25 -7.11 -4.97
N ALA A 479 10.74 -8.03 -5.79
CA ALA A 479 10.21 -8.30 -7.11
C ALA A 479 9.48 -9.65 -7.11
N VAL A 480 8.18 -9.64 -7.40
CA VAL A 480 7.41 -10.87 -7.65
C VAL A 480 7.28 -11.05 -9.15
N CYS A 481 7.80 -12.16 -9.67
CA CYS A 481 7.95 -12.46 -11.08
C CYS A 481 7.11 -13.69 -11.46
N VAL A 482 6.69 -13.73 -12.72
CA VAL A 482 6.08 -14.92 -13.34
C VAL A 482 6.97 -15.32 -14.51
N ALA A 483 7.37 -16.59 -14.54
CA ALA A 483 8.15 -17.14 -15.64
C ALA A 483 7.26 -17.50 -16.84
N LYS A 484 7.82 -17.48 -18.04
CA LYS A 484 7.13 -17.98 -19.25
C LYS A 484 6.86 -19.49 -19.12
N PRO A 485 5.78 -20.01 -19.75
CA PRO A 485 5.48 -21.43 -19.71
C PRO A 485 6.67 -22.30 -20.12
N GLY A 486 7.05 -23.25 -19.26
CA GLY A 486 8.17 -24.16 -19.49
C GLY A 486 9.55 -23.61 -19.14
N ALA A 487 9.67 -22.34 -18.72
CA ALA A 487 10.91 -21.77 -18.21
C ALA A 487 10.99 -21.89 -16.68
N GLN A 488 12.20 -22.09 -16.16
CA GLN A 488 12.51 -21.98 -14.74
C GLN A 488 13.59 -20.94 -14.57
N VAL A 489 13.31 -19.93 -13.74
CA VAL A 489 14.24 -18.86 -13.44
C VAL A 489 14.42 -18.83 -11.93
N THR A 490 15.67 -18.76 -11.49
CA THR A 490 16.04 -18.66 -10.09
C THR A 490 16.34 -17.23 -9.69
N GLU A 491 16.25 -16.94 -8.39
CA GLU A 491 16.59 -15.63 -7.84
C GLU A 491 18.06 -15.25 -8.16
N LYS A 492 18.97 -16.21 -8.13
CA LYS A 492 20.39 -16.03 -8.51
C LYS A 492 20.56 -15.60 -9.96
N GLU A 493 19.80 -16.20 -10.89
CA GLU A 493 19.83 -15.84 -12.31
C GLU A 493 19.27 -14.45 -12.55
N MET A 494 18.21 -14.05 -11.83
CA MET A 494 17.68 -12.68 -11.89
C MET A 494 18.69 -11.67 -11.38
N PHE A 495 19.36 -11.93 -10.25
CA PHE A 495 20.44 -11.07 -9.75
C PHE A 495 21.57 -10.90 -10.78
N ALA A 496 22.04 -12.01 -11.37
CA ALA A 496 23.05 -11.96 -12.41
C ALA A 496 22.58 -11.19 -13.66
N PHE A 497 21.28 -11.28 -14.00
CA PHE A 497 20.70 -10.56 -15.13
C PHE A 497 20.63 -9.04 -14.91
N VAL A 498 20.28 -8.60 -13.70
CA VAL A 498 20.13 -7.15 -13.40
C VAL A 498 21.43 -6.46 -13.01
N ASP A 499 22.47 -7.22 -12.68
CA ASP A 499 23.78 -6.69 -12.37
C ASP A 499 24.33 -5.84 -13.54
N GLY A 500 24.80 -4.64 -13.22
CA GLY A 500 25.23 -3.65 -14.22
C GLY A 500 24.12 -2.99 -15.06
N LYS A 501 22.83 -3.38 -14.94
CA LYS A 501 21.70 -2.78 -15.69
C LYS A 501 20.92 -1.73 -14.91
N MET A 502 21.12 -1.66 -13.60
CA MET A 502 20.52 -0.66 -12.72
C MET A 502 21.44 -0.32 -11.55
N SER A 503 21.24 0.84 -10.94
CA SER A 503 21.97 1.22 -9.73
C SER A 503 21.62 0.28 -8.57
N ARG A 504 22.60 -0.05 -7.71
CA ARG A 504 22.46 -1.03 -6.63
C ARG A 504 21.29 -0.76 -5.68
N TYR A 505 21.01 0.50 -5.36
CA TYR A 505 19.91 0.87 -4.46
C TYR A 505 18.51 0.67 -5.09
N LYS A 506 18.40 0.58 -6.42
CA LYS A 506 17.17 0.24 -7.13
C LYS A 506 17.01 -1.27 -7.33
N MET A 507 18.05 -2.07 -7.09
CA MET A 507 18.00 -3.50 -7.30
C MET A 507 17.07 -4.14 -6.25
N PRO A 508 16.07 -4.95 -6.66
CA PRO A 508 15.27 -5.72 -5.72
C PRO A 508 16.17 -6.58 -4.83
N LYS A 509 15.88 -6.61 -3.54
CA LYS A 509 16.54 -7.51 -2.58
C LYS A 509 16.06 -8.94 -2.68
N ARG A 510 14.89 -9.15 -3.29
CA ARG A 510 14.31 -10.47 -3.51
C ARG A 510 13.68 -10.60 -4.88
N PHE A 511 13.79 -11.79 -5.46
CA PHE A 511 13.03 -12.24 -6.63
C PHE A 511 12.22 -13.47 -6.25
N ILE A 512 10.90 -13.31 -6.17
CA ILE A 512 9.94 -14.34 -5.79
C ILE A 512 9.21 -14.78 -7.06
N PHE A 513 8.97 -16.07 -7.24
CA PHE A 513 8.36 -16.60 -8.45
C PHE A 513 7.00 -17.23 -8.15
N TRP A 514 5.96 -16.73 -8.82
CA TRP A 514 4.60 -17.26 -8.74
C TRP A 514 4.15 -17.78 -10.11
N ASP A 515 3.15 -18.66 -10.10
CA ASP A 515 2.50 -19.12 -11.33
C ASP A 515 1.72 -18.00 -12.03
N ALA A 516 1.15 -17.07 -11.25
CA ALA A 516 0.44 -15.89 -11.75
C ALA A 516 0.39 -14.79 -10.69
N LEU A 517 0.39 -13.52 -11.11
CA LEU A 517 0.15 -12.39 -10.21
C LEU A 517 -1.36 -12.20 -9.94
N PRO A 518 -1.76 -11.88 -8.69
CA PRO A 518 -3.14 -11.57 -8.35
C PRO A 518 -3.60 -10.31 -9.10
N LYS A 519 -4.73 -10.45 -9.80
CA LYS A 519 -5.33 -9.40 -10.63
C LYS A 519 -6.64 -8.98 -9.98
N SER A 520 -6.83 -7.67 -9.81
CA SER A 520 -8.10 -7.09 -9.35
C SER A 520 -9.25 -7.49 -10.27
N ALA A 521 -10.48 -7.24 -9.82
CA ALA A 521 -11.66 -7.41 -10.64
C ALA A 521 -11.58 -6.69 -12.01
N TYR A 522 -10.72 -5.67 -12.15
CA TYR A 522 -10.45 -4.90 -13.37
C TYR A 522 -9.24 -5.39 -14.19
N GLY A 523 -8.64 -6.52 -13.82
CA GLY A 523 -7.46 -7.07 -14.51
C GLY A 523 -6.15 -6.34 -14.20
N LYS A 524 -6.14 -5.42 -13.23
CA LYS A 524 -4.94 -4.70 -12.77
C LYS A 524 -4.24 -5.44 -11.65
N ILE A 525 -2.91 -5.50 -11.70
CA ILE A 525 -2.08 -5.92 -10.56
C ILE A 525 -1.93 -4.71 -9.64
N THR A 526 -2.26 -4.86 -8.36
CA THR A 526 -2.07 -3.79 -7.36
C THR A 526 -1.08 -4.24 -6.31
N LYS A 527 -0.20 -3.34 -5.85
CA LYS A 527 0.81 -3.69 -4.84
C LYS A 527 0.19 -4.12 -3.51
N LYS A 528 -1.01 -3.61 -3.20
CA LYS A 528 -1.80 -4.07 -2.06
C LYS A 528 -2.13 -5.56 -2.17
N MET A 529 -2.68 -6.00 -3.31
CA MET A 529 -2.99 -7.42 -3.54
C MET A 529 -1.71 -8.29 -3.55
N ILE A 530 -0.61 -7.79 -4.11
CA ILE A 530 0.68 -8.49 -4.04
C ILE A 530 1.14 -8.64 -2.59
N ARG A 531 1.06 -7.58 -1.78
CA ARG A 531 1.44 -7.61 -0.36
C ARG A 531 0.55 -8.55 0.45
N GLU A 532 -0.77 -8.49 0.26
CA GLU A 532 -1.74 -9.38 0.93
C GLU A 532 -1.47 -10.85 0.56
N GLU A 533 -1.17 -11.14 -0.71
CA GLU A 533 -0.85 -12.50 -1.16
C GLU A 533 0.52 -12.98 -0.66
N LEU A 534 1.54 -12.10 -0.66
CA LEU A 534 2.84 -12.40 -0.03
C LEU A 534 2.67 -12.74 1.46
N GLN A 535 1.78 -12.03 2.16
CA GLN A 535 1.45 -12.29 3.57
C GLN A 535 0.73 -13.63 3.73
N ALA A 536 -0.30 -13.89 2.92
CA ALA A 536 -1.06 -15.14 2.95
C ALA A 536 -0.18 -16.38 2.65
N ARG A 537 0.85 -16.21 1.81
CA ARG A 537 1.84 -17.27 1.49
C ARG A 537 2.96 -17.41 2.52
N GLY A 538 3.03 -16.54 3.54
CA GLY A 538 4.14 -16.50 4.49
C GLY A 538 5.49 -16.13 3.84
N GLU A 539 5.44 -15.48 2.67
CA GLU A 539 6.62 -15.08 1.90
C GLU A 539 7.14 -13.70 2.30
N LEU A 540 6.38 -12.95 3.11
CA LEU A 540 6.89 -11.80 3.86
C LEU A 540 7.81 -12.22 5.02
N ASP A 541 7.56 -13.39 5.62
CA ASP A 541 8.26 -13.88 6.83
C ASP A 541 9.43 -14.82 6.51
N ARG A 542 9.56 -15.27 5.26
CA ARG A 542 10.73 -16.00 4.77
C ARG A 542 11.88 -15.04 4.52
N LYS A 543 12.52 -14.57 5.59
CA LYS A 543 13.87 -14.00 5.54
C LYS A 543 14.80 -15.02 4.86
N PRO A 544 15.70 -14.60 3.97
CA PRO A 544 16.53 -15.51 3.20
C PRO A 544 17.33 -16.45 4.11
N ALA A 545 17.51 -17.69 3.66
CA ALA A 545 18.67 -18.49 4.05
C ALA A 545 19.91 -17.73 3.56
N ASN A 546 20.41 -16.80 4.37
CA ASN A 546 21.61 -16.03 4.06
C ASN A 546 22.81 -16.68 4.75
N ASP A 547 23.63 -17.35 3.96
CA ASP A 547 25.01 -17.74 4.27
C ASP A 547 25.92 -16.48 4.38
N GLY A 548 25.55 -15.53 5.25
CA GLY A 548 26.46 -14.50 5.75
C GLY A 548 27.38 -15.08 6.83
N PRO A 549 28.63 -14.61 6.98
CA PRO A 549 29.50 -15.09 8.04
C PRO A 549 28.85 -14.82 9.41
N ALA A 550 28.83 -15.84 10.26
CA ALA A 550 28.22 -15.77 11.58
C ALA A 550 28.77 -14.58 12.38
N LEU A 551 27.92 -13.64 12.80
CA LEU A 551 28.28 -12.46 13.60
C LEU A 551 28.38 -12.83 15.10
N ARG A 552 28.90 -14.03 15.40
CA ARG A 552 29.07 -14.56 16.76
C ARG A 552 30.18 -13.84 17.54
N ARG A 553 31.03 -13.10 16.85
CA ARG A 553 32.07 -12.26 17.43
C ARG A 553 32.03 -10.88 16.79
N LEU A 554 31.81 -9.86 17.59
CA LEU A 554 31.84 -8.47 17.16
C LEU A 554 33.25 -7.89 17.31
N GLU A 555 33.73 -7.24 16.25
CA GLU A 555 34.89 -6.36 16.35
C GLU A 555 34.44 -5.02 16.96
N HIS A 556 35.09 -4.61 18.04
CA HIS A 556 34.85 -3.32 18.69
C HIS A 556 35.94 -2.32 18.31
N PRO A 557 35.65 -1.01 18.30
CA PRO A 557 36.57 0.00 17.76
C PRO A 557 37.86 0.16 18.58
N GLY A 558 37.86 -0.23 19.86
CA GLY A 558 39.05 -0.22 20.71
C GLY A 558 39.62 -1.61 21.00
N PRO A 559 40.83 -1.67 21.59
CA PRO A 559 41.44 -2.94 21.95
C PRO A 559 40.63 -3.65 23.04
N PRO A 560 40.56 -5.00 23.03
CA PRO A 560 39.89 -5.76 24.10
C PRO A 560 40.46 -5.41 25.47
N ALA A 561 39.58 -5.10 26.43
CA ALA A 561 40.01 -4.81 27.79
C ALA A 561 40.66 -6.06 28.44
N PRO A 562 41.72 -5.87 29.25
CA PRO A 562 42.44 -6.99 29.88
C PRO A 562 41.59 -7.75 30.91
N VAL A 563 40.60 -7.07 31.51
CA VAL A 563 39.63 -7.67 32.42
C VAL A 563 38.32 -7.85 31.67
N ARG A 564 37.88 -9.09 31.46
CA ARG A 564 36.62 -9.40 30.74
C ARG A 564 35.39 -9.42 31.64
N ARG A 565 35.60 -9.66 32.93
CA ARG A 565 34.54 -9.88 33.94
C ARG A 565 34.88 -9.06 35.17
N GLU A 566 34.10 -8.01 35.38
CA GLU A 566 34.28 -7.10 36.51
C GLU A 566 33.27 -7.51 37.58
N ALA A 567 33.75 -8.07 38.68
CA ALA A 567 32.92 -8.60 39.74
C ALA A 567 33.31 -7.98 41.08
N VAL A 568 32.32 -7.55 41.87
CA VAL A 568 32.51 -7.12 43.25
C VAL A 568 31.54 -7.87 44.13
N ARG A 569 32.07 -8.60 45.12
CA ARG A 569 31.27 -9.24 46.15
C ARG A 569 30.74 -8.19 47.12
N THR A 570 29.49 -8.29 47.49
CA THR A 570 28.82 -7.30 48.34
C THR A 570 27.72 -7.91 49.19
N GLU A 571 27.42 -7.26 50.31
CA GLU A 571 26.16 -7.46 51.01
C GLU A 571 25.01 -6.85 50.19
N LEU A 572 24.03 -7.67 49.84
CA LEU A 572 22.78 -7.32 49.18
C LEU A 572 21.62 -7.41 50.18
N LYS A 573 20.81 -6.35 50.23
CA LYS A 573 19.61 -6.27 51.09
C LYS A 573 18.37 -6.09 50.23
N PRO A 574 17.19 -6.59 50.68
CA PRO A 574 15.94 -6.37 49.99
C PRO A 574 15.63 -4.88 49.81
N VAL A 575 15.20 -4.50 48.61
CA VAL A 575 14.76 -3.16 48.25
C VAL A 575 13.35 -3.29 47.68
N ALA A 576 12.39 -2.53 48.21
CA ALA A 576 11.02 -2.54 47.71
C ALA A 576 10.37 -1.17 47.89
N GLY A 577 9.49 -0.80 46.98
CA GLY A 577 8.79 0.47 47.03
C GLY A 577 7.75 0.62 45.93
N VAL A 578 7.11 1.79 45.92
CA VAL A 578 6.16 2.18 44.88
C VAL A 578 6.59 3.55 44.35
N LEU A 579 6.72 3.65 43.03
CA LEU A 579 6.94 4.92 42.35
C LEU A 579 5.59 5.64 42.21
N ARG A 580 5.59 6.94 42.49
CA ARG A 580 4.36 7.72 42.65
C ARG A 580 4.04 8.48 41.37
N PRO A 581 2.75 8.67 41.01
CA PRO A 581 2.37 9.51 39.89
C PRO A 581 3.00 10.91 39.98
N GLY A 582 3.54 11.39 38.86
CA GLY A 582 4.28 12.65 38.75
C GLY A 582 5.79 12.55 39.05
N GLU A 583 6.30 11.43 39.57
CA GLU A 583 7.75 11.20 39.69
C GLU A 583 8.35 10.90 38.31
N VAL A 584 9.49 11.51 38.00
CA VAL A 584 10.36 11.03 36.90
C VAL A 584 10.83 9.62 37.28
N PHE A 585 10.80 8.68 36.34
CA PHE A 585 11.06 7.26 36.59
C PHE A 585 12.40 7.03 37.32
N LEU A 586 13.48 7.67 36.85
CA LEU A 586 14.79 7.64 37.52
C LEU A 586 14.72 8.15 38.97
N ALA A 587 14.06 9.28 39.21
CA ALA A 587 13.99 9.88 40.53
C ALA A 587 13.22 9.00 41.52
N GLY A 588 12.16 8.35 41.05
CA GLY A 588 11.40 7.36 41.83
C GLY A 588 12.27 6.16 42.25
N ILE A 589 12.99 5.56 41.30
CA ILE A 589 13.91 4.45 41.59
C ILE A 589 15.02 4.89 42.55
N ALA A 590 15.65 6.03 42.30
CA ALA A 590 16.71 6.57 43.14
C ALA A 590 16.23 6.80 44.59
N ARG A 591 15.00 7.29 44.77
CA ARG A 591 14.38 7.44 46.09
C ARG A 591 14.24 6.09 46.79
N VAL A 592 13.74 5.06 46.10
CA VAL A 592 13.56 3.72 46.68
C VAL A 592 14.90 3.12 47.14
N PHE A 593 15.97 3.27 46.36
CA PHE A 593 17.31 2.81 46.76
C PHE A 593 17.88 3.64 47.93
N ALA A 594 17.68 4.97 47.93
CA ALA A 594 18.13 5.84 49.01
C ALA A 594 17.41 5.54 50.33
N GLU A 595 16.09 5.31 50.30
CA GLU A 595 15.29 4.90 51.46
C GLU A 595 15.77 3.57 52.04
N ALA A 596 16.25 2.66 51.18
CA ALA A 596 16.84 1.37 51.59
C ALA A 596 18.34 1.46 51.97
N GLY A 597 18.95 2.64 51.90
CA GLY A 597 20.38 2.85 52.21
C GLY A 597 21.34 2.12 51.26
N CYS A 598 20.93 1.87 50.02
CA CYS A 598 21.69 1.13 49.02
C CYS A 598 22.26 2.07 47.95
N LYS A 599 23.48 1.78 47.47
CA LYS A 599 24.22 2.57 46.48
C LYS A 599 24.00 2.14 45.03
N GLY A 600 23.63 0.88 44.82
CA GLY A 600 23.39 0.29 43.51
C GLY A 600 22.79 -1.10 43.65
N GLY A 601 22.40 -1.73 42.56
CA GLY A 601 21.79 -3.06 42.57
C GLY A 601 20.72 -3.19 41.50
N PHE A 602 19.67 -3.96 41.76
CA PHE A 602 18.57 -4.12 40.82
C PHE A 602 17.20 -4.07 41.48
N VAL A 603 16.19 -3.69 40.71
CA VAL A 603 14.78 -3.92 41.01
C VAL A 603 14.03 -4.39 39.77
N THR A 604 13.07 -5.28 39.96
CA THR A 604 12.06 -5.62 38.96
C THR A 604 10.85 -4.71 39.11
N VAL A 605 10.26 -4.35 38.00
CA VAL A 605 9.04 -3.56 37.86
C VAL A 605 7.93 -4.50 37.43
N GLU A 606 6.79 -4.47 38.11
CA GLU A 606 5.60 -5.25 37.75
C GLU A 606 4.38 -4.32 37.72
N GLY A 607 3.79 -4.10 36.54
CA GLY A 607 2.63 -3.23 36.38
C GLY A 607 2.91 -1.73 36.50
N GLY A 608 1.85 -0.93 36.46
CA GLY A 608 1.91 0.53 36.46
C GLY A 608 2.18 1.12 35.08
N ALA A 609 2.27 2.45 35.00
CA ALA A 609 2.38 3.15 33.72
C ALA A 609 3.18 4.44 33.81
N CYS A 610 3.79 4.82 32.69
CA CYS A 610 4.40 6.12 32.48
C CYS A 610 3.70 6.88 31.34
N ASP A 611 3.54 8.19 31.50
CA ASP A 611 3.10 9.14 30.48
C ASP A 611 3.59 10.57 30.82
N PRO A 612 4.47 11.19 30.01
CA PRO A 612 5.09 10.63 28.80
C PRO A 612 5.94 9.40 29.13
N PHE A 613 6.08 8.51 28.15
CA PHE A 613 6.96 7.36 28.20
C PHE A 613 7.84 7.34 26.97
N ARG A 614 9.14 7.11 27.16
CA ARG A 614 10.09 6.98 26.06
C ARG A 614 10.99 5.78 26.26
N TYR A 615 11.28 5.11 25.17
CA TYR A 615 12.18 3.97 25.14
C TYR A 615 12.98 3.94 23.84
N VAL A 616 14.03 3.13 23.81
CA VAL A 616 14.80 2.86 22.60
C VAL A 616 14.74 1.37 22.25
N LEU A 617 14.83 1.08 20.95
CA LEU A 617 15.00 -0.26 20.37
C LEU A 617 16.34 -0.37 19.66
N PRO A 618 16.87 -1.59 19.46
CA PRO A 618 17.97 -1.81 18.53
C PRO A 618 17.61 -1.20 17.18
N ALA A 619 18.53 -0.46 16.56
CA ALA A 619 18.38 0.08 15.22
C ALA A 619 19.53 -0.40 14.33
N PHE A 620 19.30 -0.49 13.02
CA PHE A 620 20.36 -0.87 12.11
C PHE A 620 21.38 0.25 11.95
N SER A 621 22.64 -0.12 12.03
CA SER A 621 23.72 0.77 11.63
C SER A 621 23.78 0.89 10.11
N PRO A 622 24.06 2.09 9.57
CA PRO A 622 24.40 2.26 8.17
C PRO A 622 25.74 1.59 7.78
N ASP A 623 26.51 1.08 8.76
CA ASP A 623 27.79 0.41 8.60
C ASP A 623 27.76 -0.99 9.23
N ALA A 624 28.09 -2.02 8.43
CA ALA A 624 28.13 -3.41 8.87
C ALA A 624 29.14 -3.66 10.02
N ALA A 625 30.17 -2.82 10.16
CA ALA A 625 31.14 -2.91 11.26
C ALA A 625 30.60 -2.39 12.60
N HIS A 626 29.49 -1.63 12.59
CA HIS A 626 28.98 -0.89 13.74
C HIS A 626 27.49 -1.15 14.01
N ALA A 627 26.99 -2.35 13.73
CA ALA A 627 25.57 -2.70 13.89
C ALA A 627 25.05 -2.70 15.35
N ALA A 628 25.87 -3.05 16.36
CA ALA A 628 25.48 -3.02 17.77
C ALA A 628 25.38 -1.61 18.41
N TRP A 629 25.48 -0.55 17.61
CA TRP A 629 25.79 0.81 18.10
C TRP A 629 24.64 1.82 17.97
N TYR A 630 23.51 1.39 17.42
CA TYR A 630 22.43 2.27 17.04
C TYR A 630 21.16 1.85 17.75
N SER A 631 20.45 2.85 18.26
CA SER A 631 19.12 2.65 18.81
C SER A 631 18.19 3.77 18.35
N ALA A 632 16.93 3.44 18.16
CA ALA A 632 15.90 4.39 17.73
C ALA A 632 15.00 4.73 18.90
N THR A 633 14.73 6.03 19.11
CA THR A 633 13.86 6.50 20.19
C THR A 633 12.40 6.48 19.79
N PHE A 634 11.56 5.91 20.65
CA PHE A 634 10.12 5.83 20.52
C PHE A 634 9.43 6.63 21.63
N ALA A 635 8.34 7.30 21.27
CA ALA A 635 7.51 8.11 22.16
C ALA A 635 6.03 7.82 21.88
N PRO A 636 5.48 6.69 22.39
CA PRO A 636 4.10 6.31 22.16
C PRO A 636 3.12 7.35 22.72
N ALA A 637 2.10 7.69 21.92
CA ALA A 637 1.12 8.72 22.28
C ALA A 637 0.23 8.33 23.48
N ALA A 638 0.07 7.03 23.76
CA ALA A 638 -0.71 6.53 24.89
C ALA A 638 0.13 6.25 26.15
N GLY A 639 1.41 6.64 26.15
CA GLY A 639 2.36 6.26 27.20
C GLY A 639 2.77 4.79 27.12
N GLY A 640 3.29 4.26 28.22
CA GLY A 640 3.70 2.86 28.34
C GLY A 640 3.20 2.22 29.63
N ARG A 641 2.47 1.11 29.52
CA ARG A 641 2.04 0.30 30.66
C ARG A 641 2.99 -0.88 30.83
N PHE A 642 3.71 -0.95 31.95
CA PHE A 642 4.69 -2.02 32.17
C PHE A 642 3.99 -3.36 32.38
N GLN A 643 4.44 -4.38 31.65
CA GLN A 643 4.17 -5.77 31.99
C GLN A 643 5.22 -6.27 32.97
N THR A 644 6.49 -6.12 32.59
CA THR A 644 7.65 -6.43 33.42
C THR A 644 8.84 -5.58 32.98
N ALA A 645 9.72 -5.18 33.89
CA ALA A 645 11.02 -4.61 33.53
C ALA A 645 12.06 -4.92 34.59
N THR A 646 13.33 -4.99 34.21
CA THR A 646 14.47 -5.12 35.11
C THR A 646 15.29 -3.84 35.04
N VAL A 647 15.48 -3.20 36.19
CA VAL A 647 16.26 -1.98 36.36
C VAL A 647 17.55 -2.32 37.09
N ILE A 648 18.70 -2.01 36.49
CA ILE A 648 20.00 -1.92 37.15
C ILE A 648 20.22 -0.47 37.56
N PHE A 649 20.41 -0.25 38.86
CA PHE A 649 20.59 1.09 39.44
C PHE A 649 22.04 1.30 39.89
N GLY A 650 22.54 2.51 39.67
CA GLY A 650 23.89 2.91 40.05
C GLY A 650 24.09 4.42 39.95
N GLU A 651 25.28 4.83 39.55
CA GLU A 651 25.70 6.22 39.43
C GLU A 651 26.30 6.55 38.06
N ARG A 652 26.19 7.82 37.65
CA ARG A 652 26.92 8.43 36.54
C ARG A 652 27.36 9.82 36.98
N ASP A 653 28.66 10.09 36.88
CA ASP A 653 29.24 11.37 37.31
C ASP A 653 28.87 11.75 38.78
N GLY A 654 28.72 10.73 39.64
CA GLY A 654 28.32 10.89 41.05
C GLY A 654 26.84 11.19 41.30
N ALA A 655 26.00 11.16 40.26
CA ALA A 655 24.55 11.30 40.36
C ALA A 655 23.83 9.97 40.09
N PRO A 656 22.60 9.77 40.60
CA PRO A 656 21.81 8.56 40.31
C PRO A 656 21.64 8.31 38.81
N PHE A 657 21.86 7.08 38.38
CA PHE A 657 21.67 6.64 36.99
C PHE A 657 21.08 5.23 36.97
N LEU A 658 20.43 4.85 35.88
CA LEU A 658 19.89 3.50 35.74
C LEU A 658 19.97 3.01 34.30
N HIS A 659 19.97 1.69 34.17
CA HIS A 659 19.80 0.93 32.94
C HIS A 659 18.53 0.09 33.11
N CYS A 660 17.56 0.16 32.20
CA CYS A 660 16.27 -0.54 32.35
C CYS A 660 15.84 -1.18 31.04
N HIS A 661 15.70 -2.51 31.02
CA HIS A 661 15.06 -3.24 29.93
C HIS A 661 13.72 -3.82 30.40
N GLY A 662 12.70 -3.79 29.56
CA GLY A 662 11.39 -4.34 29.92
C GLY A 662 10.45 -4.49 28.76
N ILE A 663 9.28 -5.05 29.07
CA ILE A 663 8.14 -5.29 28.18
C ILE A 663 6.96 -4.44 28.66
N TRP A 664 6.28 -3.77 27.73
CA TRP A 664 5.17 -2.88 28.00
C TRP A 664 4.15 -2.84 26.86
N ASP A 665 2.94 -2.39 27.18
CA ASP A 665 1.87 -2.11 26.24
C ASP A 665 1.83 -0.59 25.93
N THR A 666 1.89 -0.25 24.64
CA THR A 666 1.86 1.13 24.12
C THR A 666 0.50 1.53 23.52
N GLY A 667 -0.53 0.68 23.64
CA GLY A 667 -1.85 0.88 23.06
C GLY A 667 -1.96 0.48 21.58
N GLU A 668 -0.93 -0.16 21.01
CA GLU A 668 -0.85 -0.56 19.60
C GLU A 668 -1.01 -2.09 19.42
N ASP A 669 -2.10 -2.69 19.91
CA ASP A 669 -2.51 -4.11 19.75
C ASP A 669 -1.44 -5.22 19.98
N THR A 670 -0.21 -4.88 20.33
CA THR A 670 0.99 -5.71 20.42
C THR A 670 1.90 -5.16 21.52
N LEU A 671 2.59 -6.08 22.22
CA LEU A 671 3.56 -5.71 23.25
C LEU A 671 4.85 -5.21 22.62
N ARG A 672 5.51 -4.28 23.31
CA ARG A 672 6.83 -3.75 22.94
C ARG A 672 7.82 -4.08 24.04
N MET A 673 9.07 -4.30 23.67
CA MET A 673 10.18 -4.49 24.59
C MET A 673 11.31 -3.54 24.22
N GLY A 674 12.13 -3.06 25.15
CA GLY A 674 13.30 -2.26 24.80
C GLY A 674 13.99 -1.68 26.03
N HIS A 675 14.71 -0.58 25.84
CA HIS A 675 15.39 0.16 26.90
C HIS A 675 14.66 1.44 27.25
N VAL A 676 14.23 1.62 28.51
CA VAL A 676 13.53 2.83 28.96
C VAL A 676 14.48 4.01 28.99
N LEU A 677 14.10 5.15 28.40
CA LEU A 677 14.79 6.43 28.60
C LEU A 677 14.31 7.05 29.92
N PRO A 678 15.10 6.98 31.00
CA PRO A 678 14.57 7.13 32.35
C PRO A 678 14.38 8.58 32.78
N PHE A 679 14.99 9.53 32.06
CA PHE A 679 14.83 10.97 32.25
C PHE A 679 13.56 11.52 31.59
N ASP A 680 13.12 10.87 30.52
CA ASP A 680 12.00 11.32 29.68
C ASP A 680 10.68 10.59 30.01
N SER A 681 10.71 9.69 30.99
CA SER A 681 9.56 8.88 31.40
C SER A 681 9.04 9.33 32.76
N VAL A 682 7.75 9.68 32.84
CA VAL A 682 7.09 10.16 34.06
C VAL A 682 6.03 9.17 34.50
N VAL A 683 6.05 8.75 35.76
CA VAL A 683 5.06 7.82 36.31
C VAL A 683 3.67 8.44 36.24
N SER A 684 2.72 7.78 35.58
CA SER A 684 1.33 8.23 35.44
C SER A 684 0.37 7.35 36.27
N GLN A 685 0.71 6.07 36.46
CA GLN A 685 0.05 5.16 37.39
C GLN A 685 1.09 4.55 38.33
N PRO A 686 0.76 4.30 39.62
CA PRO A 686 1.73 3.76 40.57
C PRO A 686 2.45 2.51 40.04
N VAL A 687 3.78 2.50 40.13
CA VAL A 687 4.64 1.40 39.66
C VAL A 687 5.25 0.70 40.86
N ALA A 688 4.96 -0.59 41.05
CA ALA A 688 5.56 -1.38 42.13
C ALA A 688 6.95 -1.87 41.72
N VAL A 689 7.92 -1.74 42.64
CA VAL A 689 9.30 -2.20 42.42
C VAL A 689 9.79 -3.04 43.60
N LYS A 690 10.53 -4.10 43.31
CA LYS A 690 11.13 -5.01 44.31
C LYS A 690 12.44 -5.58 43.79
N GLY A 691 13.42 -5.84 44.66
CA GLY A 691 14.72 -6.38 44.27
C GLY A 691 15.73 -6.37 45.40
N HIS A 692 17.01 -6.24 45.07
CA HIS A 692 18.10 -6.19 46.04
C HIS A 692 19.10 -5.09 45.72
N GLY A 693 19.54 -4.39 46.75
CA GLY A 693 20.51 -3.30 46.69
C GLY A 693 21.76 -3.59 47.51
N SER A 694 22.89 -3.13 47.02
CA SER A 694 24.20 -3.18 47.67
C SER A 694 24.44 -1.94 48.52
N VAL A 695 25.03 -2.13 49.69
CA VAL A 695 25.46 -1.03 50.59
C VAL A 695 26.88 -0.54 50.25
N THR A 696 27.74 -1.44 49.77
CA THR A 696 29.19 -1.22 49.66
C THR A 696 29.72 -1.17 48.22
N ALA A 697 28.90 -1.53 47.23
CA ALA A 697 29.21 -1.53 45.82
C ALA A 697 28.08 -0.87 45.00
N THR A 698 28.41 -0.47 43.78
CA THR A 698 27.47 0.11 42.82
C THR A 698 27.93 -0.16 41.38
N PHE A 699 27.05 0.14 40.43
CA PHE A 699 27.41 0.27 39.03
C PHE A 699 27.74 1.74 38.74
N ASP A 700 28.93 2.02 38.24
CA ASP A 700 29.39 3.36 37.88
C ASP A 700 29.50 3.47 36.36
N SER A 701 28.79 4.41 35.76
CA SER A 701 28.75 4.61 34.31
C SER A 701 30.03 5.33 33.87
N VAL A 702 30.91 4.62 33.17
CA VAL A 702 32.23 5.12 32.77
C VAL A 702 32.44 4.98 31.26
N PRO A 703 33.20 5.87 30.61
CA PRO A 703 33.64 5.68 29.24
C PRO A 703 34.44 4.39 29.10
N ASP A 704 34.04 3.56 28.15
CA ASP A 704 34.62 2.25 27.89
C ASP A 704 35.50 2.30 26.65
N PRO A 705 36.82 2.10 26.75
CA PRO A 705 37.71 2.26 25.60
C PRO A 705 37.58 1.17 24.54
N GLU A 706 37.16 -0.04 24.92
CA GLU A 706 36.98 -1.15 23.97
C GLU A 706 35.78 -0.86 23.08
N THR A 707 34.68 -0.45 23.70
CA THR A 707 33.46 -0.17 22.95
C THR A 707 33.43 1.27 22.41
N ASN A 708 33.91 2.29 23.10
CA ASN A 708 33.61 3.71 22.84
C ASN A 708 32.20 4.13 23.29
N PHE A 709 31.51 3.30 24.08
CA PHE A 709 30.29 3.69 24.80
C PHE A 709 30.59 4.13 26.23
N THR A 710 29.66 4.86 26.85
CA THR A 710 29.64 5.03 28.31
C THR A 710 28.76 3.93 28.90
N LEU A 711 29.35 3.00 29.65
CA LEU A 711 28.70 1.76 30.10
C LEU A 711 28.89 1.59 31.60
N PHE A 712 28.01 0.81 32.24
CA PHE A 712 28.17 0.50 33.65
C PHE A 712 29.38 -0.41 33.88
N SER A 713 30.24 -0.01 34.80
CA SER A 713 31.33 -0.80 35.38
C SER A 713 31.05 -1.03 36.86
N VAL A 714 31.58 -2.10 37.44
CA VAL A 714 31.33 -2.40 38.86
C VAL A 714 32.39 -1.72 39.72
N LYS A 715 31.95 -0.99 40.75
CA LYS A 715 32.81 -0.23 41.66
C LYS A 715 32.40 -0.47 43.11
N GLY A 716 33.37 -0.67 43.99
CA GLY A 716 33.11 -0.86 45.41
C GLY A 716 34.27 -1.48 46.16
N ARG A 717 34.08 -1.68 47.47
CA ARG A 717 34.99 -2.45 48.31
C ARG A 717 34.21 -3.62 48.89
N GLY A 718 34.61 -4.84 48.55
CA GLY A 718 34.02 -6.01 49.17
C GLY A 718 34.70 -7.30 48.74
N GLU A 719 35.24 -8.03 49.72
CA GLU A 719 35.68 -9.43 49.59
C GLU A 719 34.65 -10.39 50.22
N GLU A 720 33.65 -9.87 50.96
CA GLU A 720 32.64 -10.64 51.69
C GLU A 720 31.21 -10.12 51.39
N GLY A 721 30.21 -11.02 51.38
CA GLY A 721 28.81 -10.68 51.09
C GLY A 721 27.97 -11.86 50.59
N ASN A 722 26.65 -11.65 50.49
CA ASN A 722 25.66 -12.62 49.97
C ASN A 722 25.29 -12.37 48.50
N GLY A 723 26.06 -11.58 47.77
CA GLY A 723 25.83 -11.39 46.35
C GLY A 723 27.01 -10.77 45.62
N ILE A 724 26.85 -10.68 44.30
CA ILE A 724 27.86 -10.13 43.40
C ILE A 724 27.16 -9.14 42.46
N LEU A 725 27.76 -7.96 42.31
CA LEU A 725 27.51 -7.10 41.15
C LEU A 725 28.54 -7.49 40.08
N LEU A 726 28.07 -7.78 38.87
CA LEU A 726 28.90 -8.30 37.79
C LEU A 726 28.61 -7.52 36.50
N ARG A 727 29.68 -7.16 35.80
CA ARG A 727 29.63 -6.74 34.40
C ARG A 727 30.41 -7.75 33.55
N VAL A 728 29.77 -8.24 32.49
CA VAL A 728 30.40 -9.09 31.47
C VAL A 728 30.61 -8.26 30.21
N ARG A 729 31.85 -8.25 29.71
CA ARG A 729 32.25 -7.48 28.52
C ARG A 729 31.96 -8.27 27.22
N PRO A 730 32.01 -7.62 26.05
CA PRO A 730 31.65 -8.25 24.78
C PRO A 730 32.34 -9.58 24.48
N ASN A 731 31.73 -10.38 23.62
CA ASN A 731 32.26 -11.65 23.12
C ASN A 731 32.50 -12.74 24.17
N GLU A 732 32.15 -12.51 25.44
CA GLU A 732 32.10 -13.53 26.49
C GLU A 732 30.72 -14.18 26.50
N ASP A 733 30.65 -15.50 26.65
CA ASP A 733 29.38 -16.19 26.88
C ASP A 733 28.84 -15.86 28.28
N VAL A 734 27.60 -15.37 28.35
CA VAL A 734 27.01 -14.84 29.60
C VAL A 734 26.88 -15.91 30.68
N ALA A 735 26.41 -17.11 30.33
CA ALA A 735 26.23 -18.21 31.28
C ALA A 735 27.58 -18.70 31.81
N THR A 736 28.56 -18.90 30.93
CA THR A 736 29.91 -19.33 31.31
C THR A 736 30.61 -18.28 32.19
N ALA A 737 30.43 -17.00 31.91
CA ALA A 737 30.99 -15.92 32.72
C ALA A 737 30.41 -15.92 34.15
N ILE A 738 29.10 -16.14 34.31
CA ILE A 738 28.44 -16.28 35.62
C ILE A 738 29.01 -17.46 36.40
N GLU A 739 29.08 -18.64 35.76
CA GLU A 739 29.60 -19.86 36.39
C GLU A 739 31.04 -19.68 36.90
N GLU A 740 31.90 -19.01 36.13
CA GLU A 740 33.28 -18.80 36.53
C GLU A 740 33.44 -17.76 37.64
N VAL A 741 32.70 -16.65 37.56
CA VAL A 741 32.72 -15.64 38.63
C VAL A 741 32.23 -16.23 39.94
N CYS A 742 31.15 -17.02 39.92
CA CYS A 742 30.64 -17.68 41.12
C CYS A 742 31.60 -18.73 41.66
N ARG A 743 32.28 -19.49 40.79
CA ARG A 743 33.34 -20.42 41.20
C ARG A 743 34.46 -19.72 41.96
N THR A 744 34.94 -18.58 41.44
CA THR A 744 36.01 -17.79 42.06
C THR A 744 35.61 -17.22 43.43
N HIS A 745 34.32 -16.93 43.62
CA HIS A 745 33.79 -16.38 44.88
C HIS A 745 33.16 -17.45 45.81
N GLY A 746 33.21 -18.73 45.43
CA GLY A 746 32.70 -19.84 46.22
C GLY A 746 31.18 -19.90 46.35
N ILE A 747 30.43 -19.39 45.35
CA ILE A 747 28.96 -19.43 45.33
C ILE A 747 28.49 -20.69 44.60
N GLU A 748 27.82 -21.58 45.34
CA GLU A 748 27.36 -22.88 44.80
C GLU A 748 25.88 -22.87 44.36
N SER A 749 25.10 -21.92 44.87
CA SER A 749 23.70 -21.74 44.48
C SER A 749 23.30 -20.27 44.55
N ALA A 750 22.61 -19.76 43.53
CA ALA A 750 22.19 -18.36 43.47
C ALA A 750 20.99 -18.12 42.54
N ARG A 751 20.33 -16.98 42.74
CA ARG A 751 19.41 -16.36 41.77
C ARG A 751 20.17 -15.32 40.95
N VAL A 752 19.91 -15.28 39.64
CA VAL A 752 20.60 -14.39 38.70
C VAL A 752 19.58 -13.44 38.08
N TYR A 753 19.91 -12.15 38.11
CA TYR A 753 19.13 -11.09 37.49
C TYR A 753 20.04 -10.25 36.63
N GLY A 754 19.54 -9.72 35.51
CA GLY A 754 20.35 -8.86 34.68
C GLY A 754 19.71 -8.48 33.38
N ILE A 755 20.38 -7.55 32.72
CA ILE A 755 20.02 -6.98 31.43
C ILE A 755 21.30 -6.74 30.64
N GLY A 756 21.19 -6.63 29.32
CA GLY A 756 22.35 -6.36 28.51
C GLY A 756 22.07 -6.51 27.03
N SER A 757 23.09 -6.98 26.31
CA SER A 757 23.08 -7.18 24.87
C SER A 757 23.74 -8.52 24.52
N ILE A 758 23.26 -9.18 23.47
CA ILE A 758 23.68 -10.53 23.07
C ILE A 758 23.72 -10.67 21.54
N ASN A 759 24.69 -11.42 21.02
CA ASN A 759 24.85 -11.61 19.57
C ASN A 759 24.27 -12.95 19.14
N GLU A 760 23.34 -12.88 18.19
CA GLU A 760 22.68 -14.02 17.57
C GLU A 760 22.25 -15.09 18.59
N PRO A 761 21.36 -14.75 19.54
CA PRO A 761 21.07 -15.61 20.67
C PRO A 761 20.53 -16.96 20.21
N VAL A 762 20.96 -18.00 20.92
CA VAL A 762 20.54 -19.38 20.70
C VAL A 762 19.79 -19.85 21.93
N PHE A 763 18.56 -20.30 21.74
CA PHE A 763 17.76 -20.90 22.79
C PHE A 763 18.01 -22.41 22.90
N GLU A 764 17.68 -23.00 24.05
CA GLU A 764 17.88 -24.42 24.34
C GLU A 764 17.12 -25.36 23.37
N ASP A 765 16.05 -24.87 22.74
CA ASP A 765 15.29 -25.59 21.70
C ASP A 765 15.99 -25.58 20.32
N GLY A 766 17.15 -24.93 20.22
CA GLY A 766 17.93 -24.77 19.00
C GLY A 766 17.49 -23.59 18.14
N CYS A 767 16.49 -22.81 18.58
CA CYS A 767 16.07 -21.59 17.89
C CYS A 767 17.19 -20.55 17.98
N ARG A 768 17.71 -20.14 16.82
CA ARG A 768 18.72 -19.09 16.70
C ARG A 768 18.09 -17.86 16.10
N ILE A 769 18.21 -16.73 16.80
CA ILE A 769 17.75 -15.44 16.29
C ILE A 769 18.93 -14.76 15.61
N VAL A 770 18.84 -14.50 14.31
CA VAL A 770 19.93 -13.87 13.54
C VAL A 770 19.82 -12.35 13.65
N CYS A 771 20.08 -11.83 14.85
CA CYS A 771 20.10 -10.40 15.15
C CYS A 771 21.23 -10.05 16.13
N LEU A 772 21.61 -8.76 16.16
CA LEU A 772 22.34 -8.20 17.28
C LEU A 772 21.29 -7.62 18.23
N ALA A 773 20.96 -8.37 19.28
CA ALA A 773 20.00 -7.90 20.26
C ALA A 773 20.71 -7.00 21.28
N THR A 774 20.53 -5.69 21.15
CA THR A 774 21.08 -4.73 22.11
C THR A 774 20.28 -4.67 23.42
N GLU A 775 19.07 -5.24 23.45
CA GLU A 775 18.14 -5.22 24.57
C GLU A 775 17.66 -6.64 24.91
N ILE A 776 18.28 -7.23 25.93
CA ILE A 776 17.87 -8.50 26.55
C ILE A 776 17.62 -8.29 28.04
N ALA A 777 16.62 -8.97 28.59
CA ALA A 777 16.34 -9.03 30.02
C ALA A 777 16.20 -10.48 30.48
N ILE A 778 16.86 -10.83 31.58
CA ILE A 778 16.66 -12.12 32.24
C ILE A 778 15.31 -12.08 32.96
N GLU A 779 14.40 -12.95 32.55
CA GLU A 779 13.09 -13.13 33.17
C GLU A 779 13.18 -14.06 34.39
N SER A 780 14.01 -15.10 34.29
CA SER A 780 14.31 -16.03 35.39
C SER A 780 15.72 -16.58 35.25
N GLY A 781 16.56 -16.38 36.26
CA GLY A 781 17.93 -16.89 36.28
C GLY A 781 18.28 -17.65 37.55
N SER A 782 18.98 -18.78 37.40
CA SER A 782 19.51 -19.56 38.53
C SER A 782 20.90 -20.09 38.25
N LEU A 783 21.62 -20.36 39.34
CA LEU A 783 22.89 -21.08 39.36
C LEU A 783 22.77 -22.20 40.39
N GLU A 784 23.21 -23.41 40.01
CA GLU A 784 23.23 -24.56 40.90
C GLU A 784 24.51 -25.40 40.69
N LYS A 785 24.96 -26.06 41.75
CA LYS A 785 26.05 -27.03 41.70
C LYS A 785 25.52 -28.39 41.26
N THR A 786 25.96 -28.81 40.08
CA THR A 786 25.68 -30.12 39.47
C THR A 786 26.89 -31.05 39.62
N PRO A 787 26.76 -32.36 39.38
CA PRO A 787 27.90 -33.28 39.35
C PRO A 787 29.02 -32.87 38.38
N GLU A 788 28.66 -32.18 37.28
CA GLU A 788 29.57 -31.69 36.24
C GLU A 788 30.18 -30.31 36.57
N GLY A 789 29.77 -29.69 37.68
CA GLY A 789 30.22 -28.35 38.12
C GLY A 789 29.06 -27.37 38.29
N LEU A 790 29.38 -26.08 38.40
CA LEU A 790 28.35 -25.04 38.43
C LEU A 790 27.64 -24.94 37.08
N ARG A 791 26.31 -24.87 37.10
CA ARG A 791 25.46 -24.71 35.93
C ARG A 791 24.56 -23.50 36.09
N THR A 792 24.57 -22.62 35.09
CA THR A 792 23.64 -21.49 35.00
C THR A 792 22.50 -21.79 34.02
N SER A 793 21.28 -21.42 34.40
CA SER A 793 20.08 -21.44 33.55
C SER A 793 19.49 -20.03 33.49
N LEU A 794 19.22 -19.52 32.29
CA LEU A 794 18.73 -18.16 32.05
C LEU A 794 17.56 -18.19 31.07
N ASP A 795 16.34 -18.03 31.56
CA ASP A 795 15.19 -17.67 30.74
C ASP A 795 15.21 -16.16 30.49
N ALA A 796 15.15 -15.76 29.23
CA ALA A 796 15.27 -14.37 28.84
C ALA A 796 14.24 -13.98 27.78
N ALA A 797 13.85 -12.70 27.84
CA ALA A 797 13.18 -12.01 26.76
C ALA A 797 14.25 -11.26 25.95
N VAL A 798 14.16 -11.36 24.63
CA VAL A 798 15.05 -10.70 23.67
C VAL A 798 14.20 -9.98 22.64
N VAL A 799 14.55 -8.73 22.34
CA VAL A 799 13.92 -7.98 21.24
C VAL A 799 14.88 -7.84 20.06
N ASP A 800 14.39 -8.10 18.85
CA ASP A 800 15.14 -7.78 17.63
C ASP A 800 14.91 -6.35 17.16
N THR A 801 15.67 -5.94 16.15
CA THR A 801 15.57 -4.62 15.51
C THR A 801 14.21 -4.31 14.87
N ASP A 802 13.38 -5.33 14.63
CA ASP A 802 12.02 -5.17 14.09
C ASP A 802 10.98 -5.03 15.22
N GLY A 803 11.42 -5.12 16.49
CA GLY A 803 10.58 -5.04 17.68
C GLY A 803 9.89 -6.37 18.03
N VAL A 804 10.30 -7.49 17.43
CA VAL A 804 9.75 -8.82 17.76
C VAL A 804 10.39 -9.32 19.06
N ILE A 805 9.55 -9.80 19.97
CA ILE A 805 9.97 -10.31 21.29
C ILE A 805 10.04 -11.83 21.22
N TYR A 806 11.20 -12.39 21.57
CA TYR A 806 11.47 -13.81 21.67
C TYR A 806 11.69 -14.18 23.13
N HIS A 807 11.11 -15.30 23.56
CA HIS A 807 11.23 -15.82 24.92
C HIS A 807 11.83 -17.22 24.89
N GLY A 808 12.73 -17.52 25.81
CA GLY A 808 13.24 -18.88 25.99
C GLY A 808 14.47 -18.97 26.89
N GLY A 809 14.84 -20.21 27.23
CA GLY A 809 16.08 -20.53 27.94
C GLY A 809 17.29 -20.38 27.02
N LEU A 810 18.30 -19.62 27.42
CA LEU A 810 19.53 -19.42 26.65
C LEU A 810 20.41 -20.67 26.67
N ALA A 811 20.82 -21.14 25.49
CA ALA A 811 21.77 -22.22 25.34
C ALA A 811 23.15 -21.85 25.92
N ARG A 812 23.72 -22.71 26.76
CA ARG A 812 25.03 -22.45 27.37
C ARG A 812 26.15 -22.51 26.34
N GLY A 813 27.05 -21.51 26.37
CA GLY A 813 28.27 -21.47 25.54
C GLY A 813 28.07 -20.87 24.15
N ASP A 814 26.83 -20.55 23.79
CA ASP A 814 26.43 -20.06 22.47
C ASP A 814 25.75 -18.69 22.54
N ASN A 815 26.01 -17.92 23.60
CA ASN A 815 25.32 -16.65 23.84
C ASN A 815 26.32 -15.55 24.23
N PRO A 816 27.18 -15.12 23.28
CA PRO A 816 28.19 -14.11 23.52
C PRO A 816 27.58 -12.72 23.69
N VAL A 817 28.06 -11.97 24.68
CA VAL A 817 27.66 -10.59 24.96
C VAL A 817 27.96 -9.68 23.77
N GLY A 818 27.00 -8.81 23.42
CA GLY A 818 27.13 -7.83 22.34
C GLY A 818 28.01 -6.64 22.71
N VAL A 819 27.54 -5.78 23.61
CA VAL A 819 28.19 -4.55 24.06
C VAL A 819 28.53 -4.60 25.54
N THR A 820 27.59 -5.05 26.36
CA THR A 820 27.74 -5.22 27.82
C THR A 820 26.61 -6.07 28.36
N PHE A 821 26.82 -6.68 29.52
CA PHE A 821 25.78 -7.36 30.28
C PHE A 821 25.99 -7.09 31.77
N GLU A 822 24.99 -6.45 32.40
CA GLU A 822 24.99 -6.15 33.83
C GLU A 822 24.15 -7.17 34.58
N LEU A 823 24.74 -7.73 35.64
CA LEU A 823 24.20 -8.85 36.39
C LEU A 823 24.27 -8.57 37.89
N VAL A 824 23.23 -9.00 38.60
CA VAL A 824 23.21 -9.11 40.06
C VAL A 824 22.94 -10.56 40.43
N ILE A 825 23.88 -11.15 41.15
CA ILE A 825 23.82 -12.53 41.61
C ILE A 825 23.54 -12.51 43.10
N VAL A 826 22.46 -13.17 43.52
CA VAL A 826 22.05 -13.26 44.93
C VAL A 826 22.26 -14.70 45.39
N GLU A 827 23.21 -14.91 46.29
CA GLU A 827 23.54 -16.23 46.85
C GLU A 827 22.33 -16.78 47.62
N ASN A 828 21.97 -18.03 47.31
CA ASN A 828 20.98 -18.78 48.07
C ASN A 828 21.67 -19.26 49.35
N ARG A 829 21.56 -18.50 50.44
CA ARG A 829 21.98 -19.00 51.74
C ARG A 829 20.94 -19.97 52.24
N GLU A 830 21.34 -21.20 52.52
CA GLU A 830 20.55 -22.08 53.39
C GLU A 830 20.31 -21.31 54.69
N SER A 831 19.02 -21.15 55.04
CA SER A 831 18.56 -20.46 56.25
C SER A 831 19.02 -21.15 57.52
#